data_AF-A0AAN0KNU0-F1
#
_entry.id   AF-A0AAN0KNU0-F1
#
_cell.length_a   1.000
_cell.length_b   1.000
_cell.length_c   1.000
_cell.angle_alpha   90.00
_cell.angle_beta   90.00
_cell.angle_gamma   90.00
#
_symmetry.space_group_name_H-M   'P 1'
#
loop_
_entity.id
_entity.type
_entity.pdbx_description
1 polymer ?
#
loop_
_entity_poly.entity_id
_entity_poly.type
_entity_poly.pdbx_seq_one_letter_code
_entity_poly.pdbx_strand_id
1 'polypeptide(L)'
;MSHKHPTSLRRARLAPLAAAAALIAATSGVALAQSNGTLPVTGPTTNQTSNGVVNAQNNSNAQYTTFPGNGVVNGNGVDALAIGNQHRLDTGAAAALTINNQLPAQPTVDIAQQVNSTVSSITSGTVGVNAANVVGNHDGDTASVSNNEASAAAIGSTAVGTMQITGTAVDMNTPATATVTQGQAATGAVTAITTLNQVGIRLNQTGGANPANAMDNLRLSVSGNKIDASAQANTTQAGIQVQGSSVNVGADASSSVDQVAEGNVFGISSVGNLLGIRVQGTPNQPMTDSTLSVSGNQVQASAGGNQQTSTLQITSSGDVVQVPNTVLGTTATQANSGVVIASGSATTLGIDNQKPGSANNSYSVAGNSVSAQADGNSGSNRTAVAAAGSISGAVLETTNSQTLSSPVVTAGANVGSLGVQTLDSTNDTLSVSGNLVQAQAQGSSASNQTRAGASNIADSQATTSNTQLNMGGAVSASASVARIGSSSTSLSSTSLTVSGNQLSSEATAASATNDAQFGADNAVTQSSALVTNTQGHATGEVQASTGSNLVGATTTSASNATLVVSGNQFNANAASQKASNLARVNATNGVTDAAAAVINQQGYGSGDVSATVAGLTSLSPSPDPVPMLIGLRANTASGSSLTVSGNVGGSDAIINQADNQVALSGSRIDGNSAAYLFNVQAVQSGNASALTKVNLGVEGTSNLTPVTTRAGGHELVVSGNQFSANASQNQATNALDIQATSTLSAAGTQPNLLGNLQLSAGDTTATTEMQILSGRSVVTDPSGNTTITGNQASSLARANVANNQLTVTAGTLASDQAVLLGNVQGNSGAVASTASLQMQGTAANRLDGNITTTGNQALAVAAGNTSLNSVQVGAGTALNSGSAVGLLNAQTNSGNVVATASLNADAFTRGSSLNLSGNTASATAVGNNADNVVNVSALPGQQMASAVLTSTQVNSGNVSAVVSGSYSASGVPSTSGINVSGNRSSAVAIGNRATSSMTLGVQ
;
A
#
# COMPACT_ATOMS: atom_id res chain seq x y z
N MET A 1 -18.55 17.90 35.61
CA MET A 1 -17.48 18.81 36.08
C MET A 1 -16.48 19.02 34.94
N SER A 2 -15.95 20.23 34.86
CA SER A 2 -15.51 20.95 33.65
C SER A 2 -14.10 20.61 33.11
N HIS A 3 -14.04 20.47 31.78
CA HIS A 3 -12.99 20.73 30.78
C HIS A 3 -11.48 20.52 31.05
N LYS A 4 -10.86 19.62 30.24
CA LYS A 4 -10.10 19.97 29.01
C LYS A 4 -10.00 18.76 28.05
N HIS A 5 -9.99 19.07 26.75
CA HIS A 5 -10.20 18.21 25.55
C HIS A 5 -8.85 17.66 24.97
N PRO A 6 -8.81 16.91 23.83
CA PRO A 6 -8.08 15.65 23.65
C PRO A 6 -6.88 15.72 22.68
N THR A 7 -6.05 14.68 22.62
CA THR A 7 -5.02 14.50 21.58
C THR A 7 -5.40 13.37 20.62
N SER A 8 -6.04 13.76 19.51
CA SER A 8 -6.14 12.99 18.27
C SER A 8 -4.88 13.19 17.42
N LEU A 9 -4.28 12.10 16.96
CA LEU A 9 -3.20 12.08 15.97
C LEU A 9 -3.64 12.75 14.66
N ARG A 10 -3.08 13.93 14.38
CA ARG A 10 -3.18 14.64 13.09
C ARG A 10 -2.46 13.82 12.00
N ARG A 11 -3.22 13.23 11.07
CA ARG A 11 -2.73 12.96 9.71
C ARG A 11 -2.58 14.30 8.99
N ALA A 12 -1.35 14.67 8.64
CA ALA A 12 -1.13 15.81 7.76
C ALA A 12 -1.63 15.45 6.34
N ARG A 13 -2.81 15.96 6.01
CA ARG A 13 -3.30 16.08 4.63
C ARG A 13 -2.44 17.14 3.92
N LEU A 14 -1.66 16.75 2.92
CA LEU A 14 -1.19 17.68 1.90
C LEU A 14 -2.35 17.93 0.94
N ALA A 15 -2.94 19.12 1.00
CA ALA A 15 -3.91 19.59 0.02
C ALA A 15 -3.17 20.12 -1.24
N PRO A 16 -3.78 19.99 -2.43
CA PRO A 16 -3.17 20.36 -3.70
C PRO A 16 -3.35 21.85 -3.97
N LEU A 17 -2.28 22.54 -4.37
CA LEU A 17 -2.38 23.86 -4.99
C LEU A 17 -1.65 23.86 -6.34
N ALA A 18 -2.47 23.91 -7.39
CA ALA A 18 -2.31 24.63 -8.64
C ALA A 18 -0.97 24.53 -9.39
N ALA A 19 -0.95 23.67 -10.41
CA ALA A 19 -0.22 23.95 -11.64
C ALA A 19 -1.21 23.92 -12.80
N ALA A 20 -1.70 25.11 -13.18
CA ALA A 20 -2.43 25.32 -14.41
C ALA A 20 -1.45 25.68 -15.54
N ALA A 21 -1.75 25.13 -16.72
CA ALA A 21 -1.28 25.51 -18.06
C ALA A 21 0.12 25.07 -18.51
N ALA A 22 0.18 24.01 -19.35
CA ALA A 22 0.80 24.05 -20.69
C ALA A 22 0.50 22.74 -21.48
N LEU A 23 -0.36 22.85 -22.50
CA LEU A 23 -0.53 21.93 -23.65
C LEU A 23 -0.86 22.91 -24.81
N ILE A 24 -0.27 22.93 -26.01
CA ILE A 24 -0.13 21.93 -27.10
C ILE A 24 0.89 22.52 -28.12
N ALA A 25 1.74 21.69 -28.75
CA ALA A 25 1.92 21.61 -30.23
C ALA A 25 3.17 20.80 -30.62
N ALA A 26 2.97 19.58 -31.15
CA ALA A 26 3.84 18.98 -32.18
C ALA A 26 3.21 17.70 -32.76
N THR A 27 2.66 17.80 -33.97
CA THR A 27 2.56 16.72 -35.00
C THR A 27 2.38 17.46 -36.33
N SER A 28 3.15 17.26 -37.39
CA SER A 28 3.49 16.06 -38.17
C SER A 28 4.94 16.18 -38.70
N GLY A 29 5.72 15.18 -39.10
CA GLY A 29 5.45 13.82 -39.61
C GLY A 29 6.03 13.70 -41.03
N VAL A 30 7.04 12.84 -41.23
CA VAL A 30 7.28 11.92 -42.38
C VAL A 30 8.70 11.32 -42.28
N ALA A 31 8.79 10.03 -42.62
CA ALA A 31 9.86 9.10 -42.32
C ALA A 31 10.78 8.75 -43.51
N LEU A 32 11.80 7.93 -43.19
CA LEU A 32 12.70 7.08 -44.01
C LEU A 32 13.87 7.74 -44.79
N ALA A 33 15.09 7.32 -44.45
CA ALA A 33 15.95 6.52 -45.34
C ALA A 33 17.19 5.95 -44.60
N GLN A 34 17.48 4.68 -44.89
CA GLN A 34 18.70 3.94 -44.54
C GLN A 34 19.96 4.58 -45.15
N SER A 35 21.12 4.45 -44.48
CA SER A 35 22.43 4.41 -45.15
C SER A 35 23.52 3.85 -44.22
N ASN A 36 24.14 2.75 -44.65
CA ASN A 36 25.40 2.20 -44.14
C ASN A 36 26.58 3.13 -44.46
N GLY A 37 27.52 3.30 -43.52
CA GLY A 37 28.80 3.96 -43.82
C GLY A 37 29.79 3.98 -42.66
N THR A 38 30.75 3.06 -42.68
CA THR A 38 32.01 3.08 -41.92
C THR A 38 33.06 3.97 -42.63
N LEU A 39 33.73 4.89 -41.91
CA LEU A 39 35.20 5.15 -41.91
C LEU A 39 35.56 6.42 -41.09
N PRO A 40 36.81 6.52 -40.57
CA PRO A 40 37.21 7.36 -39.45
C PRO A 40 37.68 8.75 -39.88
N VAL A 41 37.51 9.74 -39.01
CA VAL A 41 38.16 11.05 -39.15
C VAL A 41 39.18 11.22 -38.03
N THR A 42 40.44 11.30 -38.45
CA THR A 42 41.62 11.70 -37.70
C THR A 42 41.42 13.09 -37.08
N GLY A 43 41.55 13.20 -35.75
CA GLY A 43 41.53 14.49 -35.04
C GLY A 43 42.82 15.28 -35.24
N PRO A 44 42.77 16.62 -35.34
CA PRO A 44 43.95 17.46 -35.38
C PRO A 44 44.58 17.60 -33.99
N THR A 45 45.91 17.50 -33.95
CA THR A 45 46.78 17.93 -32.85
C THR A 45 46.79 19.44 -32.75
N THR A 46 46.35 20.05 -31.64
CA THR A 46 46.88 21.33 -31.12
C THR A 46 46.25 21.70 -29.77
N ASN A 47 47.09 22.20 -28.87
CA ASN A 47 46.74 22.79 -27.58
C ASN A 47 45.67 23.87 -27.72
N GLN A 48 44.53 23.71 -27.06
CA GLN A 48 43.59 24.80 -26.78
C GLN A 48 43.26 24.85 -25.30
N THR A 49 43.53 26.01 -24.69
CA THR A 49 42.97 26.46 -23.43
C THR A 49 41.51 26.89 -23.67
N SER A 50 40.55 26.23 -23.03
CA SER A 50 39.12 26.59 -23.10
C SER A 50 38.54 26.77 -21.70
N ASN A 51 37.85 27.89 -21.50
CA ASN A 51 36.96 28.15 -20.37
C ASN A 51 35.54 27.83 -20.85
N GLY A 52 35.04 26.65 -20.51
CA GLY A 52 33.72 26.17 -20.92
C GLY A 52 33.56 24.67 -20.70
N VAL A 53 32.32 24.22 -20.45
CA VAL A 53 31.90 22.83 -20.28
C VAL A 53 32.63 21.89 -21.26
N VAL A 54 33.47 21.00 -20.74
CA VAL A 54 34.16 19.97 -21.55
C VAL A 54 33.26 18.75 -21.62
N ASN A 55 32.64 18.53 -22.78
CA ASN A 55 31.90 17.31 -23.08
C ASN A 55 32.92 16.22 -23.47
N ALA A 56 33.28 15.33 -22.55
CA ALA A 56 34.21 14.24 -22.83
C ALA A 56 33.48 13.10 -23.55
N GLN A 57 33.76 12.92 -24.84
CA GLN A 57 33.40 11.71 -25.58
C GLN A 57 34.38 10.58 -25.26
N ASN A 58 33.79 9.40 -25.04
CA ASN A 58 34.38 8.10 -24.76
C ASN A 58 35.70 7.84 -25.51
N ASN A 59 36.85 7.87 -24.81
CA ASN A 59 38.08 7.24 -25.32
C ASN A 59 39.03 6.82 -24.18
N SER A 60 39.36 5.54 -24.15
CA SER A 60 40.28 4.90 -23.20
C SER A 60 41.73 5.26 -23.51
N ASN A 61 42.21 6.40 -22.99
CA ASN A 61 43.61 6.67 -22.62
C ASN A 61 43.78 8.16 -22.31
N ALA A 62 43.98 8.53 -21.04
CA ALA A 62 44.46 9.87 -20.69
C ALA A 62 45.44 9.85 -19.51
N GLN A 63 46.55 10.56 -19.71
CA GLN A 63 47.69 10.73 -18.83
C GLN A 63 47.43 11.73 -17.69
N TYR A 64 48.23 11.57 -16.63
CA TYR A 64 48.33 12.41 -15.42
C TYR A 64 47.94 13.88 -15.60
N THR A 65 46.92 14.31 -14.86
CA THR A 65 46.63 15.73 -14.60
C THR A 65 46.52 15.96 -13.09
N THR A 66 47.53 16.64 -12.52
CA THR A 66 47.52 17.17 -11.15
C THR A 66 46.59 18.35 -11.06
N PHE A 67 45.86 18.46 -9.96
CA PHE A 67 45.09 19.63 -9.62
C PHE A 67 45.13 19.96 -8.07
N PRO A 68 45.01 21.25 -7.61
CA PRO A 68 45.00 21.69 -6.16
C PRO A 68 43.66 22.03 -5.33
N GLY A 69 43.20 21.16 -4.41
CA GLY A 69 42.08 21.38 -3.44
C GLY A 69 40.60 21.34 -3.92
N ASN A 70 39.77 20.53 -3.23
CA ASN A 70 38.28 20.39 -3.26
C ASN A 70 37.58 20.39 -4.62
N GLY A 71 37.15 19.23 -5.11
CA GLY A 71 36.32 19.14 -6.30
C GLY A 71 35.30 18.02 -6.29
N VAL A 72 34.14 18.39 -6.83
CA VAL A 72 33.01 17.53 -7.12
C VAL A 72 33.12 17.14 -8.59
N VAL A 73 33.27 15.84 -8.87
CA VAL A 73 33.21 15.31 -10.23
C VAL A 73 31.74 15.06 -10.56
N ASN A 74 31.15 15.89 -11.42
CA ASN A 74 29.80 15.68 -11.95
C ASN A 74 29.94 15.29 -13.43
N GLY A 75 29.99 13.98 -13.70
CA GLY A 75 30.16 13.43 -15.03
C GLY A 75 30.12 11.90 -15.02
N ASN A 76 29.47 11.32 -16.03
CA ASN A 76 29.39 9.87 -16.21
C ASN A 76 30.78 9.27 -16.44
N GLY A 77 31.32 8.58 -15.43
CA GLY A 77 32.54 7.77 -15.49
C GLY A 77 33.83 8.57 -15.73
N VAL A 78 34.58 8.84 -14.65
CA VAL A 78 35.97 9.33 -14.73
C VAL A 78 36.88 8.35 -13.99
N ASP A 79 37.83 7.76 -14.72
CA ASP A 79 38.95 7.01 -14.17
C ASP A 79 40.07 8.02 -13.84
N ALA A 80 40.31 8.24 -12.53
CA ALA A 80 41.35 9.07 -11.87
C ALA A 80 41.43 10.58 -12.17
N LEU A 81 41.30 11.46 -11.14
CA LEU A 81 41.83 12.85 -11.16
C LEU A 81 41.86 13.56 -9.77
N ALA A 82 42.91 14.35 -9.44
CA ALA A 82 43.16 15.06 -8.14
C ALA A 82 43.09 16.62 -8.22
N ILE A 83 42.12 17.36 -7.64
CA ILE A 83 41.54 18.71 -8.06
C ILE A 83 42.28 20.02 -7.80
N GLY A 84 42.15 21.13 -8.60
CA GLY A 84 42.17 22.56 -8.14
C GLY A 84 42.16 23.86 -9.02
N ASN A 85 41.65 24.92 -8.35
CA ASN A 85 41.59 26.41 -8.43
C ASN A 85 41.09 27.29 -9.65
N GLN A 86 39.94 27.97 -9.39
CA GLN A 86 39.52 29.39 -9.57
C GLN A 86 38.85 30.02 -10.84
N HIS A 87 37.61 30.55 -10.61
CA HIS A 87 36.92 31.78 -11.14
C HIS A 87 36.50 31.87 -12.64
N ARG A 88 35.42 32.54 -13.13
CA ARG A 88 34.33 33.44 -12.64
C ARG A 88 33.27 33.66 -13.79
N LEU A 89 31.97 33.68 -13.46
CA LEU A 89 30.75 34.37 -14.01
C LEU A 89 30.59 34.84 -15.49
N ASP A 90 29.43 34.59 -16.15
CA ASP A 90 28.30 35.55 -16.39
C ASP A 90 27.24 35.17 -17.49
N THR A 91 25.94 35.29 -17.12
CA THR A 91 24.70 35.80 -17.79
C THR A 91 24.04 35.27 -19.10
N GLY A 92 22.69 35.08 -19.02
CA GLY A 92 21.61 35.50 -19.96
C GLY A 92 21.30 34.60 -21.19
N ALA A 93 20.10 34.44 -21.77
CA ALA A 93 18.72 34.91 -21.55
C ALA A 93 17.75 34.03 -22.42
N ALA A 94 16.45 34.10 -22.16
CA ALA A 94 15.38 33.32 -22.78
C ALA A 94 15.01 33.74 -24.23
N ALA A 95 14.42 32.80 -25.00
CA ALA A 95 13.54 33.11 -26.12
C ALA A 95 12.51 31.97 -26.31
N ALA A 96 11.22 32.28 -26.17
CA ALA A 96 10.11 31.43 -26.57
C ALA A 96 9.32 32.15 -27.67
N LEU A 97 9.12 31.44 -28.79
CA LEU A 97 8.50 31.93 -30.02
C LEU A 97 7.06 31.42 -30.11
N THR A 98 6.10 32.36 -30.17
CA THR A 98 4.67 32.12 -30.40
C THR A 98 4.37 32.07 -31.90
N ILE A 99 3.55 31.12 -32.36
CA ILE A 99 2.91 31.17 -33.69
C ILE A 99 1.42 30.85 -33.57
N ASN A 100 0.61 31.72 -34.18
CA ASN A 100 -0.84 31.72 -34.28
C ASN A 100 -1.25 31.34 -35.70
N ASN A 101 -2.33 30.57 -35.91
CA ASN A 101 -3.40 30.88 -36.90
C ASN A 101 -4.57 29.87 -36.88
N GLN A 102 -5.74 30.39 -37.26
CA GLN A 102 -7.11 29.88 -37.10
C GLN A 102 -7.65 28.99 -38.25
N LEU A 103 -8.62 28.12 -37.87
CA LEU A 103 -9.86 27.55 -38.53
C LEU A 103 -9.87 27.16 -40.03
N PRO A 104 -10.70 26.18 -40.51
CA PRO A 104 -12.11 25.91 -40.09
C PRO A 104 -12.65 24.43 -40.16
N ALA A 105 -13.93 24.27 -39.76
CA ALA A 105 -14.87 23.14 -39.96
C ALA A 105 -14.77 21.88 -39.06
N GLN A 106 -15.96 21.34 -38.73
CA GLN A 106 -16.29 20.35 -37.69
C GLN A 106 -15.40 19.09 -37.67
N PRO A 107 -14.92 18.60 -36.50
CA PRO A 107 -14.12 17.39 -36.45
C PRO A 107 -14.85 16.20 -35.79
N THR A 108 -14.84 15.05 -36.46
CA THR A 108 -14.65 13.76 -35.77
C THR A 108 -13.14 13.56 -35.66
N VAL A 109 -12.61 13.32 -34.46
CA VAL A 109 -11.17 13.08 -34.27
C VAL A 109 -10.98 11.59 -34.01
N ASP A 110 -10.67 10.83 -35.06
CA ASP A 110 -10.20 9.44 -34.95
C ASP A 110 -8.67 9.43 -35.06
N ILE A 111 -7.98 9.01 -34.00
CA ILE A 111 -6.53 8.83 -34.01
C ILE A 111 -6.23 7.36 -33.73
N ALA A 112 -5.82 6.63 -34.77
CA ALA A 112 -5.26 5.29 -34.66
C ALA A 112 -3.74 5.36 -34.86
N GLN A 113 -2.96 5.11 -33.80
CA GLN A 113 -1.52 4.86 -33.89
C GLN A 113 -1.26 3.43 -33.43
N GLN A 114 -0.63 2.63 -34.29
CA GLN A 114 -0.37 1.21 -34.06
C GLN A 114 1.14 0.98 -33.92
N VAL A 115 1.56 0.35 -32.83
CA VAL A 115 2.94 -0.14 -32.64
C VAL A 115 2.91 -1.67 -32.53
N ASN A 116 3.22 -2.36 -33.64
CA ASN A 116 3.27 -3.84 -33.69
C ASN A 116 4.68 -4.42 -33.40
N SER A 117 5.68 -3.58 -33.15
CA SER A 117 7.07 -4.00 -32.90
C SER A 117 7.40 -3.97 -31.41
N THR A 118 8.33 -4.83 -30.96
CA THR A 118 8.90 -4.76 -29.61
C THR A 118 9.51 -3.39 -29.34
N VAL A 119 9.09 -2.73 -28.26
CA VAL A 119 9.67 -1.47 -27.79
C VAL A 119 10.59 -1.77 -26.62
N SER A 120 11.88 -1.47 -26.76
CA SER A 120 12.87 -1.75 -25.73
C SER A 120 13.74 -0.52 -25.44
N SER A 121 13.95 -0.24 -24.16
CA SER A 121 14.90 0.75 -23.65
C SER A 121 15.79 0.07 -22.62
N ILE A 122 17.10 0.07 -22.84
CA ILE A 122 18.07 -0.61 -21.97
C ILE A 122 19.17 0.37 -21.60
N THR A 123 19.32 0.59 -20.29
CA THR A 123 20.40 1.38 -19.71
C THR A 123 21.28 0.45 -18.87
N SER A 124 22.58 0.38 -19.17
CA SER A 124 23.51 -0.45 -18.41
C SER A 124 24.85 0.25 -18.18
N GLY A 125 25.49 0.00 -17.04
CA GLY A 125 26.78 0.59 -16.74
C GLY A 125 27.24 0.46 -15.29
N THR A 126 28.22 1.28 -14.93
CA THR A 126 28.72 1.45 -13.56
C THR A 126 28.78 2.94 -13.27
N VAL A 127 28.30 3.37 -12.11
CA VAL A 127 28.33 4.76 -11.67
C VAL A 127 29.07 4.80 -10.34
N GLY A 128 30.28 5.32 -10.31
CA GLY A 128 31.01 5.27 -9.06
C GLY A 128 32.49 5.55 -9.16
N VAL A 129 33.11 5.55 -7.98
CA VAL A 129 34.56 5.63 -7.83
C VAL A 129 35.07 4.21 -7.62
N ASN A 130 35.96 3.74 -8.50
CA ASN A 130 36.66 2.48 -8.33
C ASN A 130 38.17 2.74 -8.24
N ALA A 131 38.67 2.91 -7.02
CA ALA A 131 40.08 3.17 -6.80
C ALA A 131 40.81 1.85 -6.53
N ALA A 132 41.63 1.41 -7.47
CA ALA A 132 42.57 0.30 -7.32
C ALA A 132 43.95 0.80 -6.88
N ASN A 133 44.61 0.11 -5.94
CA ASN A 133 45.93 0.47 -5.42
C ASN A 133 45.99 1.78 -4.62
N VAL A 134 45.02 2.04 -3.72
CA VAL A 134 45.10 3.20 -2.81
C VAL A 134 46.21 2.99 -1.78
N VAL A 135 47.33 3.70 -1.90
CA VAL A 135 48.48 3.66 -0.98
C VAL A 135 48.52 4.98 -0.19
N GLY A 136 48.26 4.92 1.12
CA GLY A 136 48.45 6.03 2.06
C GLY A 136 47.42 7.17 2.00
N ASN A 137 46.15 6.88 2.27
CA ASN A 137 45.17 7.95 2.58
C ASN A 137 45.31 8.35 4.06
N HIS A 138 45.75 9.58 4.32
CA HIS A 138 45.82 10.16 5.67
C HIS A 138 45.11 11.51 5.69
N ASP A 139 44.29 11.72 6.73
CA ASP A 139 43.67 12.97 7.19
C ASP A 139 42.75 13.73 6.21
N GLY A 140 41.44 13.40 6.26
CA GLY A 140 40.37 14.29 5.79
C GLY A 140 39.85 14.02 4.37
N ASP A 141 40.27 12.92 3.74
CA ASP A 141 39.83 12.55 2.40
C ASP A 141 38.32 12.27 2.32
N THR A 142 37.63 13.07 1.52
CA THR A 142 36.20 12.93 1.21
C THR A 142 35.99 12.38 -0.19
N ALA A 143 35.16 11.34 -0.33
CA ALA A 143 34.65 10.90 -1.62
C ALA A 143 33.12 10.77 -1.57
N SER A 144 32.44 11.30 -2.59
CA SER A 144 30.99 11.25 -2.67
C SER A 144 30.50 10.84 -4.06
N VAL A 145 29.53 9.93 -4.11
CA VAL A 145 28.78 9.59 -5.33
C VAL A 145 27.32 9.92 -5.08
N SER A 146 26.84 11.03 -5.65
CA SER A 146 25.51 11.52 -5.33
C SER A 146 24.73 12.08 -6.51
N ASN A 147 23.40 11.96 -6.43
CA ASN A 147 22.44 12.55 -7.38
C ASN A 147 22.65 12.09 -8.83
N ASN A 148 23.13 10.86 -9.03
CA ASN A 148 23.22 10.25 -10.34
C ASN A 148 21.88 9.61 -10.70
N GLU A 149 21.45 9.75 -11.95
CA GLU A 149 20.23 9.13 -12.46
C GLU A 149 20.57 8.21 -13.63
N ALA A 150 20.11 6.96 -13.55
CA ALA A 150 20.07 6.02 -14.66
C ALA A 150 18.63 5.59 -14.84
N SER A 151 18.05 5.89 -15.99
CA SER A 151 16.64 5.61 -16.27
C SER A 151 16.48 4.93 -17.62
N ALA A 152 15.57 3.97 -17.70
CA ALA A 152 15.05 3.43 -18.95
C ALA A 152 13.54 3.62 -18.95
N ALA A 153 12.99 4.15 -20.04
CA ALA A 153 11.56 4.29 -20.23
C ALA A 153 11.17 3.69 -21.58
N ALA A 154 10.14 2.85 -21.59
CA ALA A 154 9.57 2.24 -22.78
C ALA A 154 8.05 2.42 -22.75
N ILE A 155 7.51 3.08 -23.75
CA ILE A 155 6.08 3.29 -23.91
C ILE A 155 5.70 2.69 -25.25
N GLY A 156 4.69 1.81 -25.28
CA GLY A 156 4.18 1.23 -26.52
C GLY A 156 3.43 2.28 -27.33
N SER A 157 2.11 2.31 -27.22
CA SER A 157 1.28 3.23 -28.00
C SER A 157 0.72 4.37 -27.15
N THR A 158 0.88 5.61 -27.63
CA THR A 158 0.27 6.81 -27.02
C THR A 158 -0.72 7.44 -27.99
N ALA A 159 -1.94 7.72 -27.53
CA ALA A 159 -2.94 8.38 -28.35
C ALA A 159 -3.69 9.47 -27.55
N VAL A 160 -3.88 10.64 -28.14
CA VAL A 160 -4.56 11.78 -27.51
C VAL A 160 -5.59 12.35 -28.48
N GLY A 161 -6.88 12.19 -28.18
CA GLY A 161 -7.99 12.74 -28.96
C GLY A 161 -8.81 13.71 -28.13
N THR A 162 -8.60 15.01 -28.30
CA THR A 162 -9.33 16.04 -27.57
C THR A 162 -10.09 16.97 -28.50
N MET A 163 -11.35 17.24 -28.18
CA MET A 163 -12.20 18.23 -28.84
C MET A 163 -12.49 19.38 -27.89
N GLN A 164 -12.32 20.62 -28.34
CA GLN A 164 -12.69 21.81 -27.59
C GLN A 164 -13.69 22.65 -28.40
N ILE A 165 -14.83 22.98 -27.79
CA ILE A 165 -15.90 23.81 -28.35
C ILE A 165 -16.07 25.02 -27.43
N THR A 166 -15.82 26.22 -27.94
CA THR A 166 -15.99 27.47 -27.18
C THR A 166 -16.86 28.45 -27.95
N GLY A 167 -17.82 29.09 -27.30
CA GLY A 167 -18.65 30.12 -27.92
C GLY A 167 -19.42 30.95 -26.89
N THR A 168 -19.98 32.09 -27.30
CA THR A 168 -20.88 32.85 -26.42
C THR A 168 -22.19 32.09 -26.20
N ALA A 169 -22.82 31.56 -27.23
CA ALA A 169 -23.85 30.53 -27.10
C ALA A 169 -23.40 29.31 -27.91
N VAL A 170 -23.48 28.12 -27.32
CA VAL A 170 -23.07 26.87 -27.98
C VAL A 170 -24.32 26.01 -28.21
N ASP A 171 -24.52 25.60 -29.46
CA ASP A 171 -25.67 24.79 -29.87
C ASP A 171 -25.17 23.50 -30.53
N MET A 172 -25.31 22.38 -29.83
CA MET A 172 -24.81 21.06 -30.24
C MET A 172 -25.92 20.21 -30.86
N ASN A 173 -26.41 20.61 -32.03
CA ASN A 173 -27.50 19.93 -32.73
C ASN A 173 -27.04 18.74 -33.60
N THR A 174 -25.74 18.45 -33.62
CA THR A 174 -25.12 17.30 -34.30
C THR A 174 -24.26 16.53 -33.32
N PRO A 175 -24.18 15.20 -33.41
CA PRO A 175 -23.38 14.42 -32.46
C PRO A 175 -21.94 14.89 -32.38
N ALA A 176 -21.39 15.00 -31.17
CA ALA A 176 -20.00 15.38 -30.92
C ALA A 176 -19.22 14.18 -30.36
N THR A 177 -18.37 13.58 -31.18
CA THR A 177 -17.67 12.35 -30.82
C THR A 177 -16.15 12.56 -30.78
N ALA A 178 -15.54 12.23 -29.65
CA ALA A 178 -14.09 12.13 -29.50
C ALA A 178 -13.73 10.68 -29.17
N THR A 179 -13.49 9.89 -30.22
CA THR A 179 -13.17 8.47 -30.11
C THR A 179 -11.67 8.27 -30.28
N VAL A 180 -11.06 7.57 -29.35
CA VAL A 180 -9.72 7.02 -29.54
C VAL A 180 -9.83 5.50 -29.54
N THR A 181 -10.02 4.95 -30.72
CA THR A 181 -9.96 3.50 -30.95
C THR A 181 -8.54 3.15 -31.32
N GLN A 182 -7.77 2.60 -30.39
CA GLN A 182 -6.53 1.90 -30.75
C GLN A 182 -6.92 0.52 -31.28
N GLY A 183 -7.48 0.48 -32.49
CA GLY A 183 -8.11 -0.70 -33.10
C GLY A 183 -7.16 -1.85 -33.45
N GLN A 184 -5.93 -1.84 -32.95
CA GLN A 184 -4.95 -2.90 -33.13
C GLN A 184 -4.00 -2.91 -31.92
N ALA A 185 -3.96 -4.05 -31.22
CA ALA A 185 -3.24 -4.26 -29.98
C ALA A 185 -1.76 -3.86 -30.04
N ALA A 186 -1.21 -3.38 -28.92
CA ALA A 186 0.23 -3.50 -28.67
C ALA A 186 0.54 -5.01 -28.52
N THR A 187 0.83 -5.66 -29.64
CA THR A 187 1.17 -7.09 -29.72
C THR A 187 2.65 -7.34 -29.41
N GLY A 188 3.51 -6.33 -29.66
CA GLY A 188 4.92 -6.37 -29.32
C GLY A 188 5.16 -6.19 -27.81
N ALA A 189 6.19 -6.84 -27.28
CA ALA A 189 6.57 -6.65 -25.87
C ALA A 189 7.11 -5.23 -25.63
N VAL A 190 6.81 -4.66 -24.46
CA VAL A 190 7.34 -3.35 -24.01
C VAL A 190 8.26 -3.58 -22.84
N THR A 191 9.54 -3.25 -23.00
CA THR A 191 10.60 -3.59 -22.04
C THR A 191 11.45 -2.38 -21.70
N ALA A 192 11.50 -2.02 -20.42
CA ALA A 192 12.45 -1.06 -19.87
C ALA A 192 13.35 -1.78 -18.87
N ILE A 193 14.66 -1.76 -19.12
CA ILE A 193 15.65 -2.40 -18.26
C ILE A 193 16.74 -1.38 -17.91
N THR A 194 16.90 -1.12 -16.61
CA THR A 194 18.07 -0.41 -16.08
C THR A 194 18.86 -1.38 -15.22
N THR A 195 20.06 -1.74 -15.66
CA THR A 195 20.93 -2.67 -14.92
C THR A 195 22.30 -2.06 -14.71
N LEU A 196 22.58 -1.66 -13.48
CA LEU A 196 23.89 -1.17 -13.11
C LEU A 196 24.65 -2.27 -12.36
N ASN A 197 25.93 -2.43 -12.68
CA ASN A 197 26.77 -3.36 -11.93
C ASN A 197 27.03 -2.79 -10.53
N GLN A 198 27.34 -1.51 -10.46
CA GLN A 198 27.64 -0.79 -9.23
C GLN A 198 27.17 0.66 -9.30
N VAL A 199 26.64 1.15 -8.18
CA VAL A 199 26.40 2.56 -7.89
C VAL A 199 27.04 2.89 -6.55
N GLY A 200 28.17 3.60 -6.55
CA GLY A 200 28.81 4.06 -5.32
C GLY A 200 30.32 3.93 -5.31
N ILE A 201 30.91 3.68 -4.14
CA ILE A 201 32.36 3.80 -3.93
C ILE A 201 32.93 2.41 -3.67
N ARG A 202 33.98 2.03 -4.41
CA ARG A 202 34.79 0.86 -4.11
C ARG A 202 36.25 1.26 -3.96
N LEU A 203 36.80 0.98 -2.79
CA LEU A 203 38.21 1.17 -2.48
C LEU A 203 38.87 -0.21 -2.36
N ASN A 204 39.82 -0.48 -3.25
CA ASN A 204 40.62 -1.71 -3.22
C ASN A 204 42.08 -1.34 -2.88
N GLN A 205 42.50 -1.63 -1.66
CA GLN A 205 43.87 -1.41 -1.23
C GLN A 205 44.74 -2.65 -1.49
N THR A 206 45.79 -2.45 -2.27
CA THR A 206 46.80 -3.45 -2.65
C THR A 206 48.17 -2.86 -2.32
N GLY A 207 48.63 -3.14 -1.11
CA GLY A 207 49.93 -2.72 -0.60
C GLY A 207 50.32 -3.61 0.57
N GLY A 208 51.60 -3.97 0.67
CA GLY A 208 52.15 -4.81 1.74
C GLY A 208 51.96 -4.18 3.13
N ALA A 209 52.29 -4.94 4.18
CA ALA A 209 52.08 -4.65 5.60
C ALA A 209 52.88 -3.44 6.15
N ASN A 210 52.78 -2.28 5.52
CA ASN A 210 53.32 -1.01 6.01
C ASN A 210 52.22 -0.28 6.82
N PRO A 211 52.43 0.01 8.12
CA PRO A 211 51.50 0.79 8.96
C PRO A 211 51.17 2.18 8.40
N ALA A 212 52.01 2.75 7.53
CA ALA A 212 51.72 3.99 6.81
C ALA A 212 50.58 3.87 5.77
N ASN A 213 49.96 2.69 5.65
CA ASN A 213 48.84 2.41 4.75
C ASN A 213 47.51 2.20 5.50
N ALA A 214 47.41 2.52 6.80
CA ALA A 214 46.13 2.54 7.51
C ALA A 214 45.13 3.51 6.83
N MET A 215 43.84 3.17 6.85
CA MET A 215 42.79 4.02 6.28
C MET A 215 42.07 4.72 7.42
N ASP A 216 42.56 5.90 7.77
CA ASP A 216 42.07 6.64 8.93
C ASP A 216 41.37 7.94 8.49
N ASN A 217 40.35 8.37 9.24
CA ASN A 217 39.64 9.64 9.03
C ASN A 217 38.94 9.79 7.65
N LEU A 218 38.49 8.69 7.02
CA LEU A 218 37.80 8.75 5.72
C LEU A 218 36.37 9.29 5.87
N ARG A 219 35.91 10.06 4.88
CA ARG A 219 34.51 10.50 4.77
C ARG A 219 33.92 10.09 3.43
N LEU A 220 33.17 9.00 3.41
CA LEU A 220 32.60 8.43 2.19
C LEU A 220 31.08 8.56 2.20
N SER A 221 30.49 9.04 1.10
CA SER A 221 29.04 9.20 0.98
C SER A 221 28.50 8.70 -0.36
N VAL A 222 27.42 7.93 -0.34
CA VAL A 222 26.66 7.56 -1.54
C VAL A 222 25.21 7.96 -1.32
N SER A 223 24.74 9.00 -2.02
CA SER A 223 23.43 9.57 -1.70
C SER A 223 22.60 10.11 -2.85
N GLY A 224 21.28 9.99 -2.76
CA GLY A 224 20.36 10.58 -3.75
C GLY A 224 20.46 9.98 -5.16
N ASN A 225 21.10 8.81 -5.34
CA ASN A 225 21.19 8.18 -6.65
C ASN A 225 19.88 7.49 -7.00
N LYS A 226 19.46 7.56 -8.27
CA LYS A 226 18.17 7.09 -8.77
C LYS A 226 18.36 6.13 -9.94
N ILE A 227 17.81 4.92 -9.82
CA ILE A 227 17.92 3.86 -10.81
C ILE A 227 16.51 3.39 -11.16
N ASP A 228 16.05 3.77 -12.33
CA ASP A 228 14.64 3.68 -12.71
C ASP A 228 14.45 2.87 -13.98
N ALA A 229 13.40 2.03 -14.01
CA ALA A 229 12.94 1.39 -15.23
C ALA A 229 11.41 1.45 -15.28
N SER A 230 10.86 2.05 -16.34
CA SER A 230 9.41 2.20 -16.51
C SER A 230 8.94 1.71 -17.87
N ALA A 231 8.05 0.73 -17.89
CA ALA A 231 7.44 0.19 -19.09
C ALA A 231 5.92 0.38 -19.05
N GLN A 232 5.32 0.82 -20.15
CA GLN A 232 3.88 1.07 -20.27
C GLN A 232 3.38 0.58 -21.64
N ALA A 233 2.40 -0.34 -21.70
CA ALA A 233 1.91 -0.84 -23.00
C ALA A 233 1.18 0.25 -23.78
N ASN A 234 0.06 0.75 -23.23
CA ASN A 234 -0.75 1.77 -23.89
C ASN A 234 -1.09 2.91 -22.94
N THR A 235 -1.06 4.14 -23.46
CA THR A 235 -1.54 5.34 -22.78
C THR A 235 -2.48 6.10 -23.71
N THR A 236 -3.76 6.22 -23.34
CA THR A 236 -4.73 6.98 -24.14
C THR A 236 -5.38 8.09 -23.34
N GLN A 237 -5.51 9.26 -23.94
CA GLN A 237 -6.35 10.34 -23.42
C GLN A 237 -7.41 10.70 -24.45
N ALA A 238 -8.68 10.68 -24.06
CA ALA A 238 -9.79 11.19 -24.87
C ALA A 238 -10.55 12.28 -24.10
N GLY A 239 -11.03 13.29 -24.80
CA GLY A 239 -11.63 14.45 -24.15
C GLY A 239 -12.60 15.22 -25.04
N ILE A 240 -13.72 15.65 -24.48
CA ILE A 240 -14.57 16.71 -25.03
C ILE A 240 -14.70 17.81 -23.98
N GLN A 241 -14.38 19.04 -24.34
CA GLN A 241 -14.59 20.21 -23.50
C GLN A 241 -15.47 21.22 -24.22
N VAL A 242 -16.57 21.63 -23.59
CA VAL A 242 -17.52 22.62 -24.11
C VAL A 242 -17.60 23.79 -23.13
N GLN A 243 -17.45 25.02 -23.62
CA GLN A 243 -17.57 26.24 -22.83
C GLN A 243 -18.44 27.27 -23.53
N GLY A 244 -19.43 27.82 -22.82
CA GLY A 244 -20.16 28.99 -23.31
C GLY A 244 -21.01 29.71 -22.27
N SER A 245 -21.69 30.77 -22.69
CA SER A 245 -22.62 31.50 -21.81
C SER A 245 -24.01 30.88 -21.73
N SER A 246 -24.35 30.05 -22.72
CA SER A 246 -25.44 29.08 -22.68
C SER A 246 -25.05 27.89 -23.57
N VAL A 247 -25.48 26.69 -23.20
CA VAL A 247 -25.21 25.47 -23.97
C VAL A 247 -26.51 24.72 -24.20
N ASN A 248 -26.86 24.50 -25.47
CA ASN A 248 -27.99 23.65 -25.85
C ASN A 248 -27.44 22.35 -26.45
N VAL A 249 -27.89 21.21 -25.94
CA VAL A 249 -27.44 19.87 -26.34
C VAL A 249 -28.57 19.20 -27.10
N GLY A 250 -28.52 19.29 -28.42
CA GLY A 250 -29.52 18.73 -29.33
C GLY A 250 -29.22 17.33 -29.84
N ALA A 251 -28.01 16.81 -29.61
CA ALA A 251 -27.54 15.50 -30.03
C ALA A 251 -26.53 14.91 -29.02
N ASP A 252 -26.27 13.60 -29.12
CA ASP A 252 -25.34 12.88 -28.25
C ASP A 252 -23.92 13.44 -28.32
N ALA A 253 -23.22 13.45 -27.18
CA ALA A 253 -21.79 13.67 -27.18
C ALA A 253 -21.10 12.55 -26.40
N SER A 254 -20.09 11.94 -27.01
CA SER A 254 -19.40 10.80 -26.42
C SER A 254 -17.89 10.92 -26.56
N SER A 255 -17.18 10.79 -25.45
CA SER A 255 -15.75 10.49 -25.48
C SER A 255 -15.56 9.00 -25.21
N SER A 256 -14.90 8.30 -26.12
CA SER A 256 -14.70 6.86 -26.00
C SER A 256 -13.24 6.46 -26.17
N VAL A 257 -12.83 5.44 -25.42
CA VAL A 257 -11.51 4.82 -25.53
C VAL A 257 -11.69 3.31 -25.61
N ASP A 258 -11.06 2.69 -26.60
CA ASP A 258 -10.95 1.23 -26.68
C ASP A 258 -9.46 0.86 -26.83
N GLN A 259 -8.99 -0.02 -25.95
CA GLN A 259 -7.59 -0.43 -25.84
C GLN A 259 -7.45 -1.93 -25.62
N VAL A 260 -6.51 -2.54 -26.34
CA VAL A 260 -6.12 -3.94 -26.14
C VAL A 260 -4.60 -4.02 -26.01
N ALA A 261 -4.12 -4.71 -24.98
CA ALA A 261 -2.71 -5.04 -24.78
C ALA A 261 -2.54 -6.57 -24.75
N GLU A 262 -1.73 -7.10 -25.67
CA GLU A 262 -1.44 -8.54 -25.75
C GLU A 262 0.04 -8.85 -25.48
N GLY A 263 0.92 -7.90 -25.76
CA GLY A 263 2.35 -8.00 -25.50
C GLY A 263 2.69 -7.93 -24.01
N ASN A 264 3.77 -8.63 -23.63
CA ASN A 264 4.28 -8.58 -22.26
C ASN A 264 4.92 -7.21 -21.96
N VAL A 265 4.78 -6.74 -20.72
CA VAL A 265 5.34 -5.50 -20.21
C VAL A 265 6.33 -5.79 -19.09
N PHE A 266 7.58 -5.35 -19.24
CA PHE A 266 8.64 -5.57 -18.27
C PHE A 266 9.31 -4.26 -17.87
N GLY A 267 9.21 -3.91 -16.58
CA GLY A 267 10.02 -2.86 -15.96
C GLY A 267 11.01 -3.50 -15.01
N ILE A 268 12.30 -3.46 -15.32
CA ILE A 268 13.34 -4.12 -14.49
C ILE A 268 14.41 -3.11 -14.14
N SER A 269 14.56 -2.81 -12.85
CA SER A 269 15.63 -1.98 -12.33
C SER A 269 16.47 -2.82 -11.37
N SER A 270 17.78 -2.91 -11.63
CA SER A 270 18.66 -3.72 -10.81
C SER A 270 20.03 -3.09 -10.58
N VAL A 271 20.55 -3.26 -9.37
CA VAL A 271 21.96 -3.04 -9.03
C VAL A 271 22.59 -4.37 -8.64
N GLY A 272 23.37 -4.95 -9.56
CA GLY A 272 23.82 -6.33 -9.49
C GLY A 272 24.81 -6.65 -8.37
N ASN A 273 25.67 -5.70 -7.97
CA ASN A 273 26.67 -5.94 -6.92
C ASN A 273 26.54 -5.00 -5.71
N LEU A 274 26.62 -3.69 -5.92
CA LEU A 274 26.68 -2.73 -4.82
C LEU A 274 25.97 -1.42 -5.17
N LEU A 275 24.96 -1.07 -4.40
CA LEU A 275 24.45 0.28 -4.24
C LEU A 275 24.91 0.80 -2.87
N GLY A 276 26.03 1.51 -2.84
CA GLY A 276 26.64 1.99 -1.61
C GLY A 276 28.17 1.91 -1.61
N ILE A 277 28.77 1.62 -0.45
CA ILE A 277 30.22 1.75 -0.23
C ILE A 277 30.82 0.38 0.05
N ARG A 278 31.91 0.04 -0.63
CA ARG A 278 32.69 -1.17 -0.38
C ARG A 278 34.15 -0.83 -0.15
N VAL A 279 34.71 -1.35 0.92
CA VAL A 279 36.12 -1.15 1.29
C VAL A 279 36.78 -2.51 1.43
N GLN A 280 37.82 -2.76 0.63
CA GLN A 280 38.54 -4.04 0.57
C GLN A 280 40.06 -3.83 0.66
N GLY A 281 40.79 -4.75 1.27
CA GLY A 281 42.25 -4.76 1.21
C GLY A 281 42.89 -5.88 2.02
N THR A 282 44.22 -5.89 2.08
CA THR A 282 44.99 -6.96 2.74
C THR A 282 44.68 -7.06 4.25
N PRO A 283 44.73 -8.28 4.85
CA PRO A 283 44.20 -8.53 6.21
C PRO A 283 44.89 -7.81 7.39
N ASN A 284 45.95 -7.06 7.15
CA ASN A 284 46.84 -6.56 8.22
C ASN A 284 46.80 -5.03 8.41
N GLN A 285 45.76 -4.33 7.92
CA GLN A 285 45.64 -2.86 8.07
C GLN A 285 44.21 -2.46 8.47
N PRO A 286 44.00 -1.87 9.67
CA PRO A 286 42.69 -1.46 10.15
C PRO A 286 42.16 -0.22 9.41
N MET A 287 40.85 0.01 9.53
CA MET A 287 40.20 1.27 9.17
C MET A 287 39.71 1.93 10.45
N THR A 288 40.17 3.15 10.76
CA THR A 288 39.79 3.83 12.00
C THR A 288 39.22 5.22 11.80
N ASP A 289 38.42 5.68 12.77
CA ASP A 289 37.89 7.05 12.87
C ASP A 289 37.16 7.56 11.60
N SER A 290 36.60 6.66 10.79
CA SER A 290 36.00 6.99 9.49
C SER A 290 34.47 7.11 9.56
N THR A 291 33.89 7.95 8.70
CA THR A 291 32.44 8.13 8.55
C THR A 291 31.98 7.70 7.15
N LEU A 292 31.11 6.70 7.09
CA LEU A 292 30.56 6.15 5.85
C LEU A 292 29.03 6.26 5.87
N SER A 293 28.46 6.86 4.83
CA SER A 293 27.01 7.07 4.72
C SER A 293 26.45 6.63 3.38
N VAL A 294 25.35 5.88 3.38
CA VAL A 294 24.57 5.51 2.20
C VAL A 294 23.12 5.94 2.42
N SER A 295 22.66 6.97 1.73
CA SER A 295 21.36 7.57 2.05
C SER A 295 20.56 8.13 0.89
N GLY A 296 19.24 7.95 0.90
CA GLY A 296 18.35 8.55 -0.10
C GLY A 296 18.49 7.96 -1.51
N ASN A 297 19.12 6.78 -1.65
CA ASN A 297 19.23 6.12 -2.95
C ASN A 297 17.94 5.37 -3.28
N GLN A 298 17.58 5.31 -4.56
CA GLN A 298 16.32 4.77 -5.05
C GLN A 298 16.56 3.79 -6.19
N VAL A 299 15.96 2.60 -6.11
CA VAL A 299 15.84 1.65 -7.20
C VAL A 299 14.35 1.43 -7.45
N GLN A 300 13.83 1.90 -8.57
CA GLN A 300 12.41 1.83 -8.89
C GLN A 300 12.17 1.10 -10.20
N ALA A 301 11.20 0.18 -10.19
CA ALA A 301 10.71 -0.48 -11.39
C ALA A 301 9.19 -0.30 -11.50
N SER A 302 8.70 0.02 -12.69
CA SER A 302 7.27 0.07 -12.97
C SER A 302 6.93 -0.60 -14.30
N ALA A 303 5.83 -1.33 -14.32
CA ALA A 303 5.27 -1.97 -15.51
C ALA A 303 3.76 -1.75 -15.52
N GLY A 304 3.23 -1.15 -16.58
CA GLY A 304 1.79 -0.91 -16.74
C GLY A 304 1.27 -1.47 -18.06
N GLY A 305 0.12 -2.13 -18.06
CA GLY A 305 -0.56 -2.57 -19.27
C GLY A 305 -1.28 -1.41 -19.95
N ASN A 306 -2.61 -1.35 -19.83
CA ASN A 306 -3.38 -0.24 -20.40
C ASN A 306 -3.58 0.87 -19.36
N GLN A 307 -3.32 2.11 -19.76
CA GLN A 307 -3.69 3.31 -19.02
C GLN A 307 -4.54 4.22 -19.89
N GLN A 308 -5.66 4.70 -19.34
CA GLN A 308 -6.47 5.69 -20.04
C GLN A 308 -7.15 6.72 -19.16
N THR A 309 -7.43 7.85 -19.78
CA THR A 309 -8.29 8.91 -19.24
C THR A 309 -9.30 9.34 -20.29
N SER A 310 -10.61 9.24 -20.01
CA SER A 310 -11.67 9.79 -20.86
C SER A 310 -12.44 10.87 -20.11
N THR A 311 -12.63 12.01 -20.75
CA THR A 311 -13.33 13.16 -20.14
C THR A 311 -14.38 13.75 -21.06
N LEU A 312 -15.53 14.09 -20.52
CA LEU A 312 -16.52 14.95 -21.16
C LEU A 312 -16.90 16.02 -20.15
N GLN A 313 -16.62 17.28 -20.47
CA GLN A 313 -16.91 18.40 -19.59
C GLN A 313 -17.65 19.51 -20.33
N ILE A 314 -18.81 19.90 -19.81
CA ILE A 314 -19.55 21.08 -20.25
C ILE A 314 -19.54 22.11 -19.12
N THR A 315 -19.15 23.34 -19.42
CA THR A 315 -19.22 24.47 -18.51
C THR A 315 -20.01 25.60 -19.15
N SER A 316 -21.10 26.01 -18.50
CA SER A 316 -21.96 27.12 -18.94
C SER A 316 -22.00 28.22 -17.87
N SER A 317 -21.83 29.48 -18.27
CA SER A 317 -22.11 30.64 -17.39
C SER A 317 -23.60 30.99 -17.30
N GLY A 318 -24.46 30.21 -17.95
CA GLY A 318 -25.91 30.32 -17.94
C GLY A 318 -26.52 28.93 -17.88
N ASP A 319 -27.59 28.69 -18.65
CA ASP A 319 -28.29 27.40 -18.66
C ASP A 319 -27.55 26.34 -19.50
N VAL A 320 -27.80 25.07 -19.16
CA VAL A 320 -27.55 23.90 -20.02
C VAL A 320 -28.88 23.19 -20.24
N VAL A 321 -29.38 23.24 -21.47
CA VAL A 321 -30.64 22.56 -21.83
C VAL A 321 -30.28 21.38 -22.72
N GLN A 322 -30.76 20.20 -22.36
CA GLN A 322 -30.50 18.98 -23.09
C GLN A 322 -31.82 18.43 -23.66
N VAL A 323 -31.83 18.12 -24.96
CA VAL A 323 -32.99 17.51 -25.60
C VAL A 323 -33.20 16.13 -24.97
N PRO A 324 -34.44 15.76 -24.57
CA PRO A 324 -34.72 14.48 -23.94
C PRO A 324 -34.15 13.30 -24.75
N ASN A 325 -33.55 12.34 -24.06
CA ASN A 325 -32.90 11.13 -24.61
C ASN A 325 -31.57 11.35 -25.35
N THR A 326 -31.02 12.56 -25.39
CA THR A 326 -29.62 12.72 -25.80
C THR A 326 -28.71 12.26 -24.66
N VAL A 327 -27.56 11.65 -24.96
CA VAL A 327 -26.62 11.12 -23.96
C VAL A 327 -25.29 11.86 -24.02
N LEU A 328 -24.81 12.28 -22.86
CA LEU A 328 -23.46 12.82 -22.66
C LEU A 328 -22.62 11.77 -21.94
N GLY A 329 -21.75 11.08 -22.68
CA GLY A 329 -21.11 9.85 -22.23
C GLY A 329 -19.59 9.90 -22.23
N THR A 330 -18.97 9.26 -21.25
CA THR A 330 -17.60 8.76 -21.36
C THR A 330 -17.62 7.24 -21.30
N THR A 331 -16.98 6.56 -22.25
CA THR A 331 -16.88 5.10 -22.27
C THR A 331 -15.43 4.68 -22.40
N ALA A 332 -14.99 3.74 -21.56
CA ALA A 332 -13.70 3.09 -21.78
C ALA A 332 -13.84 1.57 -21.74
N THR A 333 -13.22 0.91 -22.71
CA THR A 333 -13.08 -0.53 -22.76
C THR A 333 -11.59 -0.87 -22.82
N GLN A 334 -11.15 -1.75 -21.94
CA GLN A 334 -9.77 -2.24 -21.90
C GLN A 334 -9.74 -3.75 -21.81
N ALA A 335 -8.86 -4.35 -22.61
CA ALA A 335 -8.50 -5.75 -22.47
C ALA A 335 -6.98 -5.90 -22.35
N ASN A 336 -6.53 -6.72 -21.39
CA ASN A 336 -5.13 -7.10 -21.28
C ASN A 336 -5.00 -8.62 -21.12
N SER A 337 -4.17 -9.23 -21.97
CA SER A 337 -3.80 -10.64 -21.92
C SER A 337 -2.29 -10.86 -21.75
N GLY A 338 -1.49 -9.79 -21.82
CA GLY A 338 -0.03 -9.82 -21.66
C GLY A 338 0.41 -9.91 -20.20
N VAL A 339 1.59 -10.49 -19.97
CA VAL A 339 2.21 -10.55 -18.63
C VAL A 339 2.79 -9.18 -18.26
N VAL A 340 2.54 -8.69 -17.04
CA VAL A 340 3.04 -7.41 -16.54
C VAL A 340 3.95 -7.65 -15.34
N ILE A 341 5.25 -7.38 -15.47
CA ILE A 341 6.23 -7.61 -14.40
C ILE A 341 7.05 -6.36 -14.12
N ALA A 342 7.03 -5.93 -12.87
CA ALA A 342 7.96 -4.95 -12.33
C ALA A 342 8.91 -5.60 -11.33
N SER A 343 10.23 -5.41 -11.52
CA SER A 343 11.26 -5.98 -10.64
C SER A 343 12.30 -4.93 -10.27
N GLY A 344 12.30 -4.50 -9.01
CA GLY A 344 13.31 -3.63 -8.42
C GLY A 344 14.25 -4.44 -7.54
N SER A 345 15.56 -4.39 -7.77
CA SER A 345 16.49 -5.20 -6.99
C SER A 345 17.85 -4.57 -6.71
N ALA A 346 18.42 -4.91 -5.55
CA ALA A 346 19.80 -4.59 -5.21
C ALA A 346 20.44 -5.74 -4.43
N THR A 347 21.60 -6.23 -4.87
CA THR A 347 22.28 -7.31 -4.13
C THR A 347 22.74 -6.83 -2.76
N THR A 348 23.46 -5.71 -2.72
CA THR A 348 23.84 -5.01 -1.48
C THR A 348 23.42 -3.56 -1.59
N LEU A 349 22.57 -3.12 -0.67
CA LEU A 349 22.22 -1.73 -0.43
C LEU A 349 22.78 -1.31 0.92
N GLY A 350 23.89 -0.60 0.92
CA GLY A 350 24.56 -0.19 2.15
C GLY A 350 26.07 -0.28 2.09
N ILE A 351 26.70 -0.62 3.22
CA ILE A 351 28.14 -0.51 3.41
C ILE A 351 28.74 -1.90 3.64
N ASP A 352 29.78 -2.24 2.89
CA ASP A 352 30.50 -3.51 2.95
C ASP A 352 31.99 -3.25 3.20
N ASN A 353 32.37 -3.25 4.48
CA ASN A 353 33.76 -3.05 4.90
C ASN A 353 34.41 -4.39 5.27
N GLN A 354 35.30 -4.86 4.41
CA GLN A 354 35.97 -6.15 4.57
C GLN A 354 37.33 -6.04 5.26
N LYS A 355 37.63 -4.90 5.91
CA LYS A 355 38.88 -4.68 6.64
C LYS A 355 38.86 -5.32 8.04
N PRO A 356 39.83 -6.17 8.39
CA PRO A 356 40.01 -6.65 9.76
C PRO A 356 40.37 -5.50 10.71
N GLY A 357 39.91 -5.58 11.97
CA GLY A 357 40.25 -4.62 13.01
C GLY A 357 39.69 -3.20 12.80
N SER A 358 38.52 -3.06 12.16
CA SER A 358 37.89 -1.74 12.00
C SER A 358 37.45 -1.19 13.36
N ALA A 359 37.83 0.05 13.68
CA ALA A 359 37.53 0.64 14.98
C ALA A 359 37.12 2.12 14.94
N ASN A 360 36.27 2.55 15.89
CA ASN A 360 35.80 3.94 16.05
C ASN A 360 35.12 4.56 14.80
N ASN A 361 34.59 3.74 13.90
CA ASN A 361 33.94 4.21 12.69
C ASN A 361 32.45 4.47 12.90
N SER A 362 31.89 5.39 12.11
CA SER A 362 30.46 5.66 12.05
C SER A 362 29.89 5.23 10.70
N TYR A 363 28.97 4.28 10.71
CA TYR A 363 28.28 3.78 9.52
C TYR A 363 26.80 4.13 9.57
N SER A 364 26.28 4.72 8.49
CA SER A 364 24.85 5.05 8.36
C SER A 364 24.29 4.57 7.04
N VAL A 365 23.19 3.81 7.08
CA VAL A 365 22.40 3.40 5.92
C VAL A 365 20.95 3.84 6.13
N ALA A 366 20.56 4.97 5.52
CA ALA A 366 19.31 5.62 5.88
C ALA A 366 18.48 6.18 4.72
N GLY A 367 17.16 6.02 4.77
CA GLY A 367 16.26 6.65 3.80
C GLY A 367 16.40 6.13 2.36
N ASN A 368 16.97 4.94 2.16
CA ASN A 368 17.06 4.33 0.83
C ASN A 368 15.76 3.60 0.49
N SER A 369 15.43 3.50 -0.79
CA SER A 369 14.23 2.79 -1.25
C SER A 369 14.50 1.82 -2.40
N VAL A 370 13.83 0.68 -2.37
CA VAL A 370 13.71 -0.25 -3.50
C VAL A 370 12.23 -0.53 -3.71
N SER A 371 11.71 -0.24 -4.90
CA SER A 371 10.27 -0.35 -5.17
C SER A 371 9.96 -0.99 -6.52
N ALA A 372 8.83 -1.68 -6.58
CA ALA A 372 8.27 -2.26 -7.80
C ALA A 372 6.75 -2.02 -7.86
N GLN A 373 6.26 -1.53 -8.99
CA GLN A 373 4.82 -1.31 -9.26
C GLN A 373 4.40 -2.02 -10.56
N ALA A 374 3.45 -2.94 -10.50
CA ALA A 374 2.90 -3.62 -11.66
C ALA A 374 1.38 -3.37 -11.76
N ASP A 375 0.93 -2.73 -12.83
CA ASP A 375 -0.49 -2.39 -13.06
C ASP A 375 -1.00 -3.02 -14.35
N GLY A 376 -2.05 -3.84 -14.30
CA GLY A 376 -2.63 -4.47 -15.50
C GLY A 376 -3.41 -3.48 -16.36
N ASN A 377 -4.61 -3.09 -15.94
CA ASN A 377 -5.43 -2.06 -16.60
C ASN A 377 -5.75 -0.93 -15.60
N SER A 378 -5.66 0.33 -16.02
CA SER A 378 -5.97 1.48 -15.15
C SER A 378 -6.73 2.55 -15.93
N GLY A 379 -7.96 2.82 -15.51
CA GLY A 379 -8.88 3.69 -16.22
C GLY A 379 -9.52 4.77 -15.38
N SER A 380 -9.48 6.00 -15.88
CA SER A 380 -10.18 7.13 -15.27
C SER A 380 -11.17 7.77 -16.25
N ASN A 381 -12.46 7.70 -15.94
CA ASN A 381 -13.50 8.30 -16.77
C ASN A 381 -14.26 9.39 -16.01
N ARG A 382 -14.54 10.52 -16.68
CA ARG A 382 -15.28 11.62 -16.06
C ARG A 382 -16.25 12.28 -17.03
N THR A 383 -17.52 12.27 -16.69
CA THR A 383 -18.56 13.07 -17.33
C THR A 383 -19.03 14.15 -16.36
N ALA A 384 -18.91 15.42 -16.73
CA ALA A 384 -19.28 16.53 -15.87
C ALA A 384 -20.01 17.65 -16.61
N VAL A 385 -21.10 18.14 -16.03
CA VAL A 385 -21.81 19.34 -16.50
C VAL A 385 -21.90 20.35 -15.37
N ALA A 386 -21.45 21.57 -15.62
CA ALA A 386 -21.57 22.68 -14.70
C ALA A 386 -22.28 23.86 -15.38
N ALA A 387 -23.32 24.37 -14.74
CA ALA A 387 -24.11 25.51 -15.21
C ALA A 387 -24.21 26.55 -14.08
N ALA A 388 -24.12 27.84 -14.39
CA ALA A 388 -24.49 28.87 -13.41
C ALA A 388 -26.02 29.02 -13.30
N GLY A 389 -26.74 28.70 -14.39
CA GLY A 389 -28.20 28.67 -14.46
C GLY A 389 -28.78 27.31 -14.10
N SER A 390 -29.65 26.77 -14.94
CA SER A 390 -30.32 25.47 -14.74
C SER A 390 -29.77 24.38 -15.68
N ILE A 391 -29.85 23.13 -15.23
CA ILE A 391 -29.67 21.93 -16.05
C ILE A 391 -31.04 21.25 -16.17
N SER A 392 -31.48 20.93 -17.40
CA SER A 392 -32.76 20.25 -17.64
C SER A 392 -32.60 19.13 -18.65
N GLY A 393 -33.17 17.96 -18.38
CA GLY A 393 -33.23 16.83 -19.31
C GLY A 393 -31.89 16.09 -19.52
N ALA A 394 -30.91 16.29 -18.63
CA ALA A 394 -29.56 15.83 -18.89
C ALA A 394 -29.37 14.35 -18.58
N VAL A 395 -28.95 13.55 -19.56
CA VAL A 395 -28.52 12.16 -19.35
C VAL A 395 -26.99 12.10 -19.43
N LEU A 396 -26.35 11.88 -18.29
CA LEU A 396 -24.91 11.83 -18.11
C LEU A 396 -24.49 10.39 -17.81
N GLU A 397 -23.55 9.85 -18.58
CA GLU A 397 -23.08 8.48 -18.42
C GLU A 397 -21.56 8.40 -18.34
N THR A 398 -21.07 7.52 -17.47
CA THR A 398 -19.66 7.16 -17.37
C THR A 398 -19.56 5.66 -17.25
N THR A 399 -19.03 5.01 -18.29
CA THR A 399 -18.91 3.54 -18.36
C THR A 399 -17.46 3.13 -18.46
N ASN A 400 -17.04 2.18 -17.63
CA ASN A 400 -15.69 1.61 -17.67
C ASN A 400 -15.79 0.07 -17.64
N SER A 401 -15.17 -0.56 -18.61
CA SER A 401 -15.11 -2.01 -18.75
C SER A 401 -13.66 -2.44 -18.87
N GLN A 402 -13.19 -3.27 -17.95
CA GLN A 402 -11.82 -3.80 -17.95
C GLN A 402 -11.88 -5.32 -17.87
N THR A 403 -11.20 -5.97 -18.81
CA THR A 403 -11.06 -7.43 -18.83
C THR A 403 -9.59 -7.81 -18.76
N LEU A 404 -9.25 -8.71 -17.83
CA LEU A 404 -7.97 -9.39 -17.75
C LEU A 404 -8.18 -10.84 -18.20
N SER A 405 -7.61 -11.20 -19.34
CA SER A 405 -7.70 -12.55 -19.92
C SER A 405 -6.40 -13.31 -19.68
N SER A 406 -6.24 -13.90 -18.50
CA SER A 406 -5.05 -14.67 -18.09
C SER A 406 -3.71 -13.92 -17.93
N PRO A 407 -3.63 -12.60 -17.67
CA PRO A 407 -2.35 -11.96 -17.43
C PRO A 407 -1.80 -12.31 -16.04
N VAL A 408 -0.49 -12.49 -15.95
CA VAL A 408 0.22 -12.52 -14.66
C VAL A 408 0.69 -11.10 -14.36
N VAL A 409 0.22 -10.51 -13.26
CA VAL A 409 0.67 -9.19 -12.79
C VAL A 409 1.54 -9.38 -11.57
N THR A 410 2.83 -9.08 -11.69
CA THR A 410 3.81 -9.34 -10.62
C THR A 410 4.69 -8.15 -10.33
N ALA A 411 4.76 -7.75 -9.05
CA ALA A 411 5.72 -6.79 -8.56
C ALA A 411 6.68 -7.43 -7.55
N GLY A 412 7.98 -7.32 -7.78
CA GLY A 412 9.02 -7.84 -6.91
C GLY A 412 10.04 -6.77 -6.52
N ALA A 413 10.15 -6.48 -5.22
CA ALA A 413 11.18 -5.60 -4.67
C ALA A 413 12.10 -6.42 -3.76
N ASN A 414 13.35 -6.64 -4.18
CA ASN A 414 14.25 -7.59 -3.52
C ASN A 414 15.60 -6.98 -3.17
N VAL A 415 16.03 -7.10 -1.91
CA VAL A 415 17.37 -6.71 -1.47
C VAL A 415 18.09 -7.88 -0.82
N GLY A 416 19.31 -8.19 -1.27
CA GLY A 416 20.11 -9.23 -0.63
C GLY A 416 20.52 -8.81 0.79
N SER A 417 21.29 -7.73 0.90
CA SER A 417 21.70 -7.14 2.18
C SER A 417 21.37 -5.66 2.23
N LEU A 418 20.55 -5.25 3.18
CA LEU A 418 20.27 -3.86 3.51
C LEU A 418 20.95 -3.49 4.83
N GLY A 419 22.02 -2.70 4.78
CA GLY A 419 22.72 -2.26 5.98
C GLY A 419 24.23 -2.42 5.91
N VAL A 420 24.86 -2.81 7.02
CA VAL A 420 26.31 -2.71 7.21
C VAL A 420 26.95 -4.08 7.40
N GLN A 421 27.90 -4.44 6.56
CA GLN A 421 28.73 -5.62 6.71
C GLN A 421 30.15 -5.21 7.13
N THR A 422 30.65 -5.80 8.19
CA THR A 422 32.03 -5.61 8.66
C THR A 422 32.71 -6.96 8.91
N LEU A 423 34.04 -7.03 8.96
CA LEU A 423 34.73 -8.26 9.36
C LEU A 423 34.88 -8.34 10.88
N ASP A 424 35.59 -7.38 11.47
CA ASP A 424 35.68 -7.15 12.92
C ASP A 424 35.38 -5.69 13.19
N SER A 425 34.51 -5.42 14.16
CA SER A 425 34.08 -4.08 14.53
C SER A 425 34.34 -3.84 16.00
N THR A 426 35.12 -2.80 16.31
CA THR A 426 35.44 -2.40 17.69
C THR A 426 35.08 -0.95 17.94
N ASN A 427 34.20 -0.68 18.90
CA ASN A 427 33.76 0.68 19.24
C ASN A 427 33.18 1.47 18.04
N ASP A 428 32.66 0.77 17.03
CA ASP A 428 31.98 1.42 15.91
C ASP A 428 30.54 1.79 16.30
N THR A 429 29.95 2.74 15.56
CA THR A 429 28.52 3.07 15.61
C THR A 429 27.87 2.76 14.28
N LEU A 430 26.88 1.87 14.27
CA LEU A 430 26.16 1.44 13.08
C LEU A 430 24.70 1.86 13.18
N SER A 431 24.16 2.44 12.11
CA SER A 431 22.75 2.79 12.01
C SER A 431 22.16 2.33 10.68
N VAL A 432 21.02 1.62 10.73
CA VAL A 432 20.22 1.23 9.57
C VAL A 432 18.79 1.69 9.81
N SER A 433 18.40 2.81 9.21
CA SER A 433 17.15 3.47 9.59
C SER A 433 16.33 4.07 8.47
N GLY A 434 15.00 3.96 8.56
CA GLY A 434 14.10 4.66 7.63
C GLY A 434 14.18 4.21 6.17
N ASN A 435 14.68 3.00 5.91
CA ASN A 435 14.72 2.45 4.54
C ASN A 435 13.37 1.81 4.17
N LEU A 436 13.03 1.80 2.89
CA LEU A 436 11.78 1.29 2.35
C LEU A 436 12.03 0.20 1.30
N VAL A 437 11.36 -0.95 1.42
CA VAL A 437 11.27 -1.93 0.33
C VAL A 437 9.80 -2.22 0.08
N GLN A 438 9.33 -1.95 -1.14
CA GLN A 438 7.89 -1.97 -1.44
C GLN A 438 7.57 -2.63 -2.78
N ALA A 439 6.60 -3.54 -2.79
CA ALA A 439 6.05 -4.10 -4.01
C ALA A 439 4.53 -3.90 -4.06
N GLN A 440 4.01 -3.52 -5.22
CA GLN A 440 2.59 -3.28 -5.43
C GLN A 440 2.16 -3.85 -6.77
N ALA A 441 1.17 -4.75 -6.76
CA ALA A 441 0.61 -5.36 -7.95
C ALA A 441 -0.90 -5.13 -7.99
N GLN A 442 -1.38 -4.43 -9.02
CA GLN A 442 -2.79 -4.17 -9.25
C GLN A 442 -3.22 -4.79 -10.58
N GLY A 443 -4.18 -5.71 -10.55
CA GLY A 443 -4.71 -6.30 -11.79
C GLY A 443 -5.47 -5.26 -12.62
N SER A 444 -6.55 -4.70 -12.07
CA SER A 444 -7.35 -3.68 -12.73
C SER A 444 -7.77 -2.59 -11.76
N SER A 445 -7.71 -1.33 -12.19
CA SER A 445 -8.11 -0.15 -11.42
C SER A 445 -9.03 0.73 -12.25
N ALA A 446 -10.16 1.14 -11.68
CA ALA A 446 -11.13 2.01 -12.34
C ALA A 446 -11.55 3.16 -11.42
N SER A 447 -11.57 4.38 -11.95
CA SER A 447 -12.03 5.59 -11.28
C SER A 447 -13.02 6.33 -12.17
N ASN A 448 -14.29 6.32 -11.82
CA ASN A 448 -15.36 6.85 -12.65
C ASN A 448 -16.15 7.93 -11.91
N GLN A 449 -16.38 9.06 -12.57
CA GLN A 449 -17.12 10.20 -12.01
C GLN A 449 -18.16 10.72 -12.99
N THR A 450 -19.42 10.78 -12.56
CA THR A 450 -20.52 11.44 -13.26
C THR A 450 -21.08 12.55 -12.38
N ARG A 451 -20.98 13.82 -12.80
CA ARG A 451 -21.40 14.95 -11.94
C ARG A 451 -22.18 16.01 -12.71
N ALA A 452 -23.24 16.52 -12.11
CA ALA A 452 -23.89 17.76 -12.55
C ALA A 452 -24.01 18.79 -11.42
N GLY A 453 -23.66 20.04 -11.73
CA GLY A 453 -23.70 21.17 -10.81
C GLY A 453 -24.44 22.36 -11.42
N ALA A 454 -25.45 22.90 -10.75
CA ALA A 454 -26.25 24.02 -11.26
C ALA A 454 -26.93 24.85 -10.17
N SER A 455 -27.63 25.93 -10.54
CA SER A 455 -28.61 26.55 -9.65
C SER A 455 -29.83 25.64 -9.47
N ASN A 456 -30.40 25.13 -10.57
CA ASN A 456 -31.48 24.13 -10.56
C ASN A 456 -31.12 22.94 -11.44
N ILE A 457 -31.52 21.74 -11.05
CA ILE A 457 -31.39 20.52 -11.86
C ILE A 457 -32.76 19.85 -11.95
N ALA A 458 -33.23 19.58 -13.16
CA ALA A 458 -34.52 18.94 -13.41
C ALA A 458 -34.40 17.81 -14.44
N ASP A 459 -35.23 16.77 -14.29
CA ASP A 459 -35.42 15.70 -15.30
C ASP A 459 -34.11 15.06 -15.77
N SER A 460 -33.13 14.92 -14.87
CA SER A 460 -31.75 14.56 -15.22
C SER A 460 -31.33 13.21 -14.63
N GLN A 461 -30.48 12.47 -15.33
CA GLN A 461 -29.90 11.21 -14.89
C GLN A 461 -28.37 11.28 -14.92
N ALA A 462 -27.73 10.80 -13.86
CA ALA A 462 -26.28 10.63 -13.77
C ALA A 462 -25.98 9.16 -13.45
N THR A 463 -25.43 8.44 -14.42
CA THR A 463 -25.13 7.01 -14.29
C THR A 463 -23.63 6.77 -14.37
N THR A 464 -23.07 6.14 -13.33
CA THR A 464 -21.70 5.62 -13.35
C THR A 464 -21.74 4.09 -13.34
N SER A 465 -21.23 3.47 -14.40
CA SER A 465 -21.17 2.02 -14.56
C SER A 465 -19.72 1.54 -14.63
N ASN A 466 -19.39 0.54 -13.83
CA ASN A 466 -18.09 -0.10 -13.84
C ASN A 466 -18.22 -1.62 -13.91
N THR A 467 -17.46 -2.23 -14.81
CA THR A 467 -17.34 -3.68 -14.95
C THR A 467 -15.86 -4.05 -15.01
N GLN A 468 -15.39 -4.84 -14.04
CA GLN A 468 -14.04 -5.39 -14.05
C GLN A 468 -14.10 -6.91 -13.95
N LEU A 469 -13.55 -7.60 -14.95
CA LEU A 469 -13.55 -9.05 -15.02
C LEU A 469 -12.11 -9.56 -15.08
N ASN A 470 -11.69 -10.28 -14.04
CA ASN A 470 -10.50 -11.12 -14.09
C ASN A 470 -10.90 -12.55 -14.45
N MET A 471 -10.64 -12.95 -15.70
CA MET A 471 -10.98 -14.28 -16.20
C MET A 471 -9.92 -15.34 -15.83
N GLY A 472 -8.73 -14.92 -15.41
CA GLY A 472 -7.64 -15.79 -14.98
C GLY A 472 -6.33 -15.04 -14.81
N GLY A 473 -5.34 -15.70 -14.21
CA GLY A 473 -3.99 -15.13 -13.99
C GLY A 473 -3.76 -14.66 -12.55
N ALA A 474 -2.53 -14.79 -12.09
CA ALA A 474 -2.15 -14.47 -10.71
C ALA A 474 -1.77 -12.99 -10.57
N VAL A 475 -2.13 -12.39 -9.43
CA VAL A 475 -1.67 -11.05 -9.03
C VAL A 475 -0.79 -11.21 -7.81
N SER A 476 0.50 -10.90 -7.92
CA SER A 476 1.48 -11.16 -6.86
C SER A 476 2.36 -9.95 -6.57
N ALA A 477 2.50 -9.61 -5.29
CA ALA A 477 3.44 -8.61 -4.82
C ALA A 477 4.38 -9.22 -3.77
N SER A 478 5.69 -9.06 -3.94
CA SER A 478 6.71 -9.57 -3.02
C SER A 478 7.73 -8.49 -2.67
N ALA A 479 7.82 -8.14 -1.38
CA ALA A 479 8.85 -7.26 -0.84
C ALA A 479 9.75 -8.04 0.11
N SER A 480 10.99 -8.32 -0.30
CA SER A 480 11.87 -9.20 0.46
C SER A 480 13.26 -8.61 0.68
N VAL A 481 13.79 -8.81 1.88
CA VAL A 481 15.17 -8.45 2.21
C VAL A 481 15.84 -9.57 2.97
N ALA A 482 16.91 -10.19 2.46
CA ALA A 482 17.49 -11.32 3.18
C ALA A 482 18.05 -10.91 4.56
N ARG A 483 18.60 -9.70 4.69
CA ARG A 483 19.01 -9.12 5.98
C ARG A 483 18.84 -7.60 6.03
N ILE A 484 18.25 -7.09 7.10
CA ILE A 484 18.24 -5.67 7.48
C ILE A 484 19.08 -5.50 8.74
N GLY A 485 20.12 -4.66 8.70
CA GLY A 485 20.97 -4.40 9.86
C GLY A 485 22.43 -4.77 9.60
N SER A 486 23.09 -5.49 10.52
CA SER A 486 24.52 -5.81 10.39
C SER A 486 24.88 -7.28 10.27
N SER A 487 26.04 -7.52 9.67
CA SER A 487 26.72 -8.81 9.69
C SER A 487 28.20 -8.62 9.92
N SER A 488 28.70 -9.23 11.00
CA SER A 488 30.08 -9.05 11.44
C SER A 488 30.64 -10.34 12.02
N THR A 489 31.91 -10.67 11.81
CA THR A 489 32.52 -11.82 12.51
C THR A 489 32.55 -11.55 14.01
N SER A 490 32.93 -10.33 14.41
CA SER A 490 32.91 -9.87 15.80
C SER A 490 32.35 -8.46 15.96
N LEU A 491 31.66 -8.21 17.08
CA LEU A 491 31.17 -6.91 17.54
C LEU A 491 31.72 -6.66 18.96
N SER A 492 32.64 -5.72 19.14
CA SER A 492 33.27 -5.43 20.43
C SER A 492 33.04 -3.98 20.83
N SER A 493 32.30 -3.72 21.91
CA SER A 493 31.90 -2.35 22.31
C SER A 493 31.18 -1.55 21.22
N THR A 494 30.70 -2.22 20.17
CA THR A 494 30.03 -1.61 19.02
C THR A 494 28.57 -1.35 19.34
N SER A 495 28.04 -0.22 18.88
CA SER A 495 26.60 0.06 18.91
C SER A 495 25.97 -0.17 17.54
N LEU A 496 24.80 -0.82 17.49
CA LEU A 496 23.98 -0.93 16.29
C LEU A 496 22.54 -0.53 16.60
N THR A 497 21.98 0.36 15.78
CA THR A 497 20.56 0.70 15.76
C THR A 497 19.94 0.30 14.43
N VAL A 498 18.86 -0.48 14.47
CA VAL A 498 18.04 -0.84 13.30
C VAL A 498 16.61 -0.36 13.55
N SER A 499 16.23 0.76 12.93
CA SER A 499 14.98 1.41 13.31
C SER A 499 14.18 2.06 12.19
N GLY A 500 12.85 1.96 12.23
CA GLY A 500 11.97 2.65 11.29
C GLY A 500 12.06 2.14 9.85
N ASN A 501 12.65 0.97 9.60
CA ASN A 501 12.66 0.36 8.28
C ASN A 501 11.28 -0.23 7.96
N GLN A 502 10.86 -0.13 6.70
CA GLN A 502 9.53 -0.52 6.24
C GLN A 502 9.64 -1.49 5.07
N LEU A 503 8.95 -2.61 5.19
CA LEU A 503 8.80 -3.62 4.16
C LEU A 503 7.30 -3.79 3.89
N SER A 504 6.86 -3.64 2.65
CA SER A 504 5.44 -3.67 2.32
C SER A 504 5.15 -4.31 0.98
N SER A 505 4.16 -5.19 0.92
CA SER A 505 3.64 -5.79 -0.30
C SER A 505 2.12 -5.62 -0.38
N GLU A 506 1.60 -5.12 -1.51
CA GLU A 506 0.16 -5.03 -1.77
C GLU A 506 -0.19 -5.68 -3.10
N ALA A 507 -1.12 -6.64 -3.09
CA ALA A 507 -1.66 -7.29 -4.27
C ALA A 507 -3.17 -7.10 -4.30
N THR A 508 -3.70 -6.43 -5.33
CA THR A 508 -5.15 -6.26 -5.50
C THR A 508 -5.56 -6.66 -6.92
N ALA A 509 -6.50 -7.60 -7.09
CA ALA A 509 -6.88 -8.03 -8.45
C ALA A 509 -7.78 -7.01 -9.16
N ALA A 510 -8.77 -6.44 -8.47
CA ALA A 510 -9.66 -5.41 -9.01
C ALA A 510 -9.96 -4.34 -7.96
N SER A 511 -9.87 -3.08 -8.36
CA SER A 511 -10.21 -1.91 -7.54
C SER A 511 -11.08 -0.95 -8.34
N ALA A 512 -12.17 -0.48 -7.75
CA ALA A 512 -13.10 0.46 -8.38
C ALA A 512 -13.47 1.59 -7.44
N THR A 513 -13.45 2.82 -7.93
CA THR A 513 -14.04 4.00 -7.29
C THR A 513 -15.06 4.62 -8.24
N ASN A 514 -16.32 4.67 -7.85
CA ASN A 514 -17.41 5.20 -8.67
C ASN A 514 -18.18 6.29 -7.93
N ASP A 515 -18.49 7.36 -8.63
CA ASP A 515 -19.10 8.54 -8.03
C ASP A 515 -20.12 9.20 -8.97
N ALA A 516 -21.41 9.12 -8.63
CA ALA A 516 -22.50 9.77 -9.35
C ALA A 516 -23.14 10.87 -8.48
N GLN A 517 -23.14 12.13 -8.94
CA GLN A 517 -23.62 13.26 -8.12
C GLN A 517 -24.45 14.30 -8.86
N PHE A 518 -25.46 14.80 -8.16
CA PHE A 518 -26.11 16.09 -8.42
C PHE A 518 -25.89 17.06 -7.26
N GLY A 519 -25.48 18.29 -7.58
CA GLY A 519 -25.37 19.39 -6.64
C GLY A 519 -26.05 20.64 -7.18
N ALA A 520 -27.10 21.10 -6.51
CA ALA A 520 -27.81 22.32 -6.88
C ALA A 520 -27.72 23.42 -5.81
N ASP A 521 -27.55 24.66 -6.21
CA ASP A 521 -27.60 25.79 -5.27
C ASP A 521 -29.03 26.08 -4.78
N ASN A 522 -30.05 25.73 -5.56
CA ASN A 522 -31.45 25.92 -5.22
C ASN A 522 -32.19 24.57 -5.13
N ALA A 523 -32.46 23.92 -6.25
CA ALA A 523 -33.33 22.73 -6.26
C ALA A 523 -32.86 21.60 -7.20
N VAL A 524 -33.14 20.35 -6.79
CA VAL A 524 -33.08 19.15 -7.65
C VAL A 524 -34.46 18.51 -7.74
N THR A 525 -34.98 18.34 -8.95
CA THR A 525 -36.32 17.77 -9.20
C THR A 525 -36.28 16.62 -10.20
N GLN A 526 -37.04 15.54 -9.98
CA GLN A 526 -37.21 14.42 -10.94
C GLN A 526 -35.88 13.87 -11.51
N SER A 527 -34.84 13.82 -10.68
CA SER A 527 -33.49 13.49 -11.13
C SER A 527 -32.90 12.28 -10.40
N SER A 528 -32.09 11.46 -11.06
CA SER A 528 -31.54 10.23 -10.48
C SER A 528 -30.01 10.11 -10.60
N ALA A 529 -29.33 9.82 -9.49
CA ALA A 529 -27.91 9.48 -9.46
C ALA A 529 -27.76 7.96 -9.21
N LEU A 530 -27.16 7.23 -10.15
CA LEU A 530 -27.02 5.78 -10.11
C LEU A 530 -25.56 5.36 -10.25
N VAL A 531 -25.10 4.50 -9.35
CA VAL A 531 -23.84 3.77 -9.48
C VAL A 531 -24.14 2.28 -9.64
N THR A 532 -23.58 1.66 -10.68
CA THR A 532 -23.56 0.21 -10.85
C THR A 532 -22.10 -0.25 -10.93
N ASN A 533 -21.70 -1.12 -10.02
CA ASN A 533 -20.36 -1.69 -9.99
C ASN A 533 -20.44 -3.21 -10.01
N THR A 534 -19.82 -3.83 -11.02
CA THR A 534 -19.71 -5.27 -11.15
C THR A 534 -18.23 -5.65 -11.20
N GLN A 535 -17.78 -6.47 -10.26
CA GLN A 535 -16.45 -7.07 -10.28
C GLN A 535 -16.59 -8.59 -10.28
N GLY A 536 -15.75 -9.26 -11.05
CA GLY A 536 -15.73 -10.70 -11.17
C GLY A 536 -14.31 -11.24 -11.22
N HIS A 537 -14.07 -12.32 -10.50
CA HIS A 537 -12.78 -13.01 -10.47
C HIS A 537 -13.00 -14.51 -10.65
N ALA A 538 -12.75 -15.04 -11.84
CA ALA A 538 -13.08 -16.44 -12.15
C ALA A 538 -12.07 -17.42 -11.54
N THR A 539 -10.78 -17.18 -11.76
CA THR A 539 -9.66 -18.05 -11.35
C THR A 539 -8.38 -17.24 -11.10
N GLY A 540 -7.39 -17.81 -10.41
CA GLY A 540 -6.08 -17.18 -10.18
C GLY A 540 -5.86 -16.77 -8.73
N GLU A 541 -4.60 -16.81 -8.29
CA GLU A 541 -4.23 -16.46 -6.92
C GLU A 541 -3.94 -14.96 -6.78
N VAL A 542 -4.25 -14.40 -5.61
CA VAL A 542 -3.84 -13.05 -5.23
C VAL A 542 -2.93 -13.16 -4.03
N GLN A 543 -1.64 -12.85 -4.19
CA GLN A 543 -0.64 -13.09 -3.16
C GLN A 543 0.14 -11.82 -2.81
N ALA A 544 0.21 -11.51 -1.52
CA ALA A 544 1.13 -10.50 -1.00
C ALA A 544 2.10 -11.16 -0.02
N SER A 545 3.40 -11.01 -0.24
CA SER A 545 4.43 -11.55 0.64
C SER A 545 5.44 -10.49 1.02
N THR A 546 5.68 -10.37 2.32
CA THR A 546 6.69 -9.48 2.87
C THR A 546 7.58 -10.27 3.81
N GLY A 547 8.90 -10.11 3.71
CA GLY A 547 9.77 -10.88 4.57
C GLY A 547 11.23 -10.49 4.69
N SER A 548 11.81 -10.90 5.81
CA SER A 548 13.25 -10.88 6.03
C SER A 548 13.73 -12.09 6.83
N ASN A 549 14.94 -12.61 6.55
CA ASN A 549 15.52 -13.68 7.38
C ASN A 549 16.10 -13.14 8.69
N LEU A 550 16.43 -11.84 8.72
CA LEU A 550 16.99 -11.16 9.89
C LEU A 550 16.77 -9.65 9.83
N VAL A 551 16.28 -9.09 10.92
CA VAL A 551 16.30 -7.66 11.21
C VAL A 551 17.06 -7.42 12.52
N GLY A 552 18.29 -6.91 12.42
CA GLY A 552 19.21 -6.78 13.55
C GLY A 552 20.63 -7.18 13.18
N ALA A 553 21.27 -8.04 13.97
CA ALA A 553 22.69 -8.40 13.77
C ALA A 553 22.90 -9.90 13.63
N THR A 554 23.80 -10.32 12.74
CA THR A 554 24.39 -11.69 12.75
C THR A 554 25.87 -11.61 13.03
N THR A 555 26.36 -12.38 14.01
CA THR A 555 27.78 -12.41 14.36
C THR A 555 28.28 -13.73 14.93
N THR A 556 29.59 -13.98 14.93
CA THR A 556 30.17 -15.11 15.68
C THR A 556 30.28 -14.75 17.16
N SER A 557 30.74 -13.54 17.47
CA SER A 557 30.93 -13.08 18.85
C SER A 557 30.56 -11.61 19.05
N ALA A 558 29.70 -11.32 20.02
CA ALA A 558 29.46 -9.97 20.52
C ALA A 558 30.07 -9.81 21.93
N SER A 559 30.80 -8.73 22.19
CA SER A 559 31.34 -8.41 23.51
C SER A 559 31.04 -6.95 23.83
N ASN A 560 30.37 -6.67 24.95
CA ASN A 560 30.01 -5.31 25.37
C ASN A 560 29.28 -4.48 24.29
N ALA A 561 28.63 -5.12 23.31
CA ALA A 561 27.97 -4.44 22.20
C ALA A 561 26.57 -3.97 22.61
N THR A 562 26.08 -2.85 22.09
CA THR A 562 24.71 -2.38 22.33
C THR A 562 23.89 -2.51 21.05
N LEU A 563 22.82 -3.30 21.07
CA LEU A 563 21.98 -3.55 19.90
C LEU A 563 20.54 -3.10 20.16
N VAL A 564 20.03 -2.22 19.31
CA VAL A 564 18.64 -1.72 19.38
C VAL A 564 17.94 -1.99 18.06
N VAL A 565 16.84 -2.74 18.09
CA VAL A 565 15.99 -3.03 16.92
C VAL A 565 14.58 -2.56 17.22
N SER A 566 14.18 -1.42 16.64
CA SER A 566 12.94 -0.76 17.07
C SER A 566 12.12 -0.07 15.98
N GLY A 567 10.80 -0.16 16.07
CA GLY A 567 9.90 0.59 15.19
C GLY A 567 9.96 0.17 13.72
N ASN A 568 10.43 -1.04 13.41
CA ASN A 568 10.40 -1.57 12.04
C ASN A 568 8.99 -2.08 11.71
N GLN A 569 8.57 -1.95 10.46
CA GLN A 569 7.20 -2.27 10.00
C GLN A 569 7.22 -3.27 8.85
N PHE A 570 6.34 -4.27 8.90
CA PHE A 570 6.20 -5.31 7.88
C PHE A 570 4.72 -5.49 7.53
N ASN A 571 4.33 -5.25 6.28
CA ASN A 571 2.92 -5.32 5.89
C ASN A 571 2.71 -6.12 4.61
N ALA A 572 1.81 -7.10 4.64
CA ALA A 572 1.35 -7.81 3.46
C ALA A 572 -0.17 -7.67 3.33
N ASN A 573 -0.66 -7.11 2.22
CA ASN A 573 -2.09 -6.93 1.97
C ASN A 573 -2.48 -7.55 0.64
N ALA A 574 -3.36 -8.53 0.67
CA ALA A 574 -3.90 -9.18 -0.51
C ALA A 574 -5.42 -8.99 -0.55
N ALA A 575 -5.93 -8.44 -1.66
CA ALA A 575 -7.36 -8.30 -1.87
C ALA A 575 -7.79 -8.74 -3.27
N SER A 576 -8.84 -9.54 -3.42
CA SER A 576 -9.32 -9.82 -4.78
C SER A 576 -10.05 -8.59 -5.33
N GLN A 577 -11.08 -8.11 -4.64
CA GLN A 577 -11.98 -7.09 -5.16
C GLN A 577 -12.22 -6.00 -4.12
N LYS A 578 -11.95 -4.74 -4.48
CA LYS A 578 -12.24 -3.54 -3.69
C LYS A 578 -13.16 -2.62 -4.48
N ALA A 579 -14.22 -2.13 -3.85
CA ALA A 579 -15.13 -1.16 -4.44
C ALA A 579 -15.46 -0.04 -3.47
N SER A 580 -15.40 1.20 -3.95
CA SER A 580 -15.89 2.40 -3.25
C SER A 580 -16.91 3.10 -4.14
N ASN A 581 -18.16 3.14 -3.72
CA ASN A 581 -19.26 3.66 -4.53
C ASN A 581 -19.99 4.78 -3.79
N LEU A 582 -20.22 5.91 -4.47
CA LEU A 582 -20.96 7.06 -3.94
C LEU A 582 -22.03 7.49 -4.93
N ALA A 583 -23.29 7.53 -4.49
CA ALA A 583 -24.37 8.21 -5.20
C ALA A 583 -24.94 9.34 -4.34
N ARG A 584 -25.04 10.56 -4.87
CA ARG A 584 -25.45 11.72 -4.07
C ARG A 584 -26.37 12.68 -4.82
N VAL A 585 -27.41 13.14 -4.14
CA VAL A 585 -28.23 14.28 -4.58
C VAL A 585 -28.27 15.32 -3.48
N ASN A 586 -27.82 16.53 -3.78
CA ASN A 586 -27.81 17.65 -2.85
C ASN A 586 -28.41 18.90 -3.49
N ALA A 587 -29.24 19.62 -2.75
CA ALA A 587 -29.72 20.95 -3.09
C ALA A 587 -29.78 21.85 -1.86
N THR A 588 -29.47 23.15 -1.93
CA THR A 588 -29.62 24.01 -0.74
C THR A 588 -31.07 24.12 -0.27
N ASN A 589 -32.02 24.37 -1.19
CA ASN A 589 -33.41 24.67 -0.82
C ASN A 589 -34.33 23.45 -0.91
N GLY A 590 -34.25 22.63 -1.96
CA GLY A 590 -35.21 21.54 -2.15
C GLY A 590 -34.73 20.37 -3.00
N VAL A 591 -35.03 19.15 -2.55
CA VAL A 591 -34.94 17.91 -3.32
C VAL A 591 -36.34 17.35 -3.47
N THR A 592 -36.80 17.08 -4.69
CA THR A 592 -38.18 16.59 -4.94
C THR A 592 -38.19 15.53 -6.03
N ASP A 593 -38.86 14.39 -5.80
CA ASP A 593 -38.94 13.28 -6.77
C ASP A 593 -37.56 12.80 -7.28
N ALA A 594 -36.51 12.98 -6.49
CA ALA A 594 -35.13 12.65 -6.88
C ALA A 594 -34.65 11.35 -6.21
N ALA A 595 -33.83 10.58 -6.92
CA ALA A 595 -33.33 9.29 -6.47
C ALA A 595 -31.79 9.22 -6.43
N ALA A 596 -31.26 8.45 -5.48
CA ALA A 596 -29.85 8.10 -5.43
C ALA A 596 -29.71 6.60 -5.16
N ALA A 597 -28.91 5.89 -5.95
CA ALA A 597 -28.80 4.44 -5.85
C ALA A 597 -27.39 3.92 -6.09
N VAL A 598 -27.01 2.89 -5.33
CA VAL A 598 -25.80 2.10 -5.54
C VAL A 598 -26.16 0.63 -5.64
N ILE A 599 -25.70 -0.01 -6.72
CA ILE A 599 -25.77 -1.45 -6.94
C ILE A 599 -24.34 -1.95 -7.07
N ASN A 600 -23.90 -2.76 -6.11
CA ASN A 600 -22.57 -3.34 -6.10
C ASN A 600 -22.66 -4.87 -6.14
N GLN A 601 -21.96 -5.49 -7.08
CA GLN A 601 -21.88 -6.94 -7.23
C GLN A 601 -20.42 -7.37 -7.35
N GLN A 602 -19.99 -8.27 -6.48
CA GLN A 602 -18.66 -8.87 -6.50
C GLN A 602 -18.79 -10.39 -6.51
N GLY A 603 -18.22 -11.03 -7.53
CA GLY A 603 -18.22 -12.48 -7.68
C GLY A 603 -16.80 -13.04 -7.64
N TYR A 604 -16.56 -14.06 -6.82
CA TYR A 604 -15.30 -14.78 -6.77
C TYR A 604 -15.54 -16.27 -7.02
N GLY A 605 -14.94 -16.78 -8.09
CA GLY A 605 -15.06 -18.15 -8.56
C GLY A 605 -14.14 -19.10 -7.81
N SER A 606 -12.81 -18.91 -7.97
CA SER A 606 -11.76 -19.79 -7.41
C SER A 606 -10.39 -19.11 -7.34
N GLY A 607 -9.46 -19.74 -6.62
CA GLY A 607 -8.11 -19.23 -6.31
C GLY A 607 -7.98 -18.85 -4.83
N ASP A 608 -6.76 -18.76 -4.32
CA ASP A 608 -6.53 -18.31 -2.94
C ASP A 608 -6.13 -16.83 -2.92
N VAL A 609 -6.62 -16.11 -1.92
CA VAL A 609 -6.16 -14.77 -1.56
C VAL A 609 -5.31 -14.90 -0.31
N SER A 610 -4.00 -14.70 -0.44
CA SER A 610 -3.04 -14.94 0.64
C SER A 610 -2.14 -13.75 0.93
N ALA A 611 -1.95 -13.47 2.22
CA ALA A 611 -1.03 -12.45 2.72
C ALA A 611 -0.07 -13.06 3.74
N THR A 612 1.24 -12.90 3.53
CA THR A 612 2.27 -13.51 4.38
C THR A 612 3.31 -12.49 4.85
N VAL A 613 3.57 -12.47 6.16
CA VAL A 613 4.72 -11.82 6.78
C VAL A 613 5.58 -12.88 7.46
N ALA A 614 6.74 -13.22 6.87
CA ALA A 614 7.60 -14.29 7.37
C ALA A 614 9.07 -14.14 6.93
N GLY A 615 9.93 -15.12 7.22
CA GLY A 615 11.25 -15.26 6.63
C GLY A 615 11.18 -15.67 5.16
N LEU A 616 12.25 -15.41 4.40
CA LEU A 616 12.33 -15.81 3.00
C LEU A 616 12.49 -17.34 2.91
N THR A 617 11.51 -18.01 2.31
CA THR A 617 11.69 -19.35 1.76
C THR A 617 12.33 -19.24 0.38
N SER A 618 13.42 -19.97 0.13
CA SER A 618 14.06 -20.02 -1.19
C SER A 618 13.09 -20.56 -2.24
N LEU A 619 12.42 -19.70 -3.03
CA LEU A 619 11.75 -19.92 -4.33
C LEU A 619 10.99 -21.26 -4.58
N SER A 620 10.66 -22.00 -3.53
CA SER A 620 9.99 -23.29 -3.55
C SER A 620 8.88 -23.23 -2.52
N PRO A 621 7.67 -23.70 -2.85
CA PRO A 621 6.55 -23.74 -1.91
C PRO A 621 6.86 -24.78 -0.82
N SER A 622 7.62 -24.38 0.19
CA SER A 622 7.62 -25.07 1.47
C SER A 622 6.23 -24.88 2.07
N PRO A 623 5.56 -25.96 2.52
CA PRO A 623 4.22 -25.86 3.12
C PRO A 623 4.21 -25.07 4.45
N ASP A 624 5.38 -24.78 5.03
CA ASP A 624 5.53 -23.90 6.19
C ASP A 624 6.65 -22.88 5.95
N PRO A 625 6.36 -21.56 5.94
CA PRO A 625 7.40 -20.54 5.86
C PRO A 625 8.18 -20.44 7.17
N VAL A 626 9.49 -20.14 7.05
CA VAL A 626 10.41 -19.94 8.18
C VAL A 626 10.07 -18.62 8.88
N PRO A 627 10.13 -18.51 10.22
CA PRO A 627 9.88 -17.23 10.90
C PRO A 627 10.98 -16.19 10.60
N MET A 628 10.59 -14.92 10.53
CA MET A 628 11.53 -13.79 10.47
C MET A 628 12.16 -13.55 11.84
N LEU A 629 13.48 -13.51 11.94
CA LEU A 629 14.17 -13.12 13.19
C LEU A 629 14.31 -11.60 13.30
N ILE A 630 13.86 -11.01 14.40
CA ILE A 630 14.11 -9.62 14.80
C ILE A 630 14.96 -9.62 16.07
N GLY A 631 16.24 -9.26 15.95
CA GLY A 631 17.18 -9.22 17.07
C GLY A 631 18.59 -9.70 16.70
N LEU A 632 19.18 -10.55 17.53
CA LEU A 632 20.57 -10.99 17.42
C LEU A 632 20.65 -12.47 17.04
N ARG A 633 21.47 -12.79 16.04
CA ARG A 633 21.92 -14.14 15.76
C ARG A 633 23.40 -14.25 16.09
N ALA A 634 23.79 -15.01 17.11
CA ALA A 634 25.18 -15.09 17.54
C ALA A 634 25.62 -16.47 18.07
N ASN A 635 26.91 -16.81 18.00
CA ASN A 635 27.46 -17.99 18.69
C ASN A 635 27.78 -17.66 20.15
N THR A 636 28.30 -16.46 20.40
CA THR A 636 28.62 -15.94 21.73
C THR A 636 28.25 -14.46 21.82
N ALA A 637 27.69 -14.05 22.95
CA ALA A 637 27.47 -12.66 23.35
C ALA A 637 27.85 -12.53 24.84
N SER A 638 28.71 -11.59 25.19
CA SER A 638 29.19 -11.39 26.57
C SER A 638 29.17 -9.92 26.94
N GLY A 639 28.44 -9.53 27.98
CA GLY A 639 28.36 -8.13 28.44
C GLY A 639 27.61 -7.18 27.48
N SER A 640 27.04 -7.69 26.39
CA SER A 640 26.29 -6.90 25.40
C SER A 640 24.89 -6.50 25.91
N SER A 641 24.17 -5.60 25.26
CA SER A 641 22.75 -5.35 25.53
C SER A 641 21.93 -5.50 24.25
N LEU A 642 20.71 -6.02 24.36
CA LEU A 642 19.77 -6.13 23.24
C LEU A 642 18.42 -5.56 23.63
N THR A 643 17.94 -4.60 22.85
CA THR A 643 16.56 -4.08 22.93
C THR A 643 15.84 -4.33 21.62
N VAL A 644 14.74 -5.09 21.65
CA VAL A 644 13.81 -5.31 20.53
C VAL A 644 12.47 -4.69 20.91
N SER A 645 12.12 -3.53 20.35
CA SER A 645 10.95 -2.80 20.82
C SER A 645 10.09 -2.11 19.76
N GLY A 646 8.77 -2.14 19.94
CA GLY A 646 7.83 -1.40 19.08
C GLY A 646 7.86 -1.81 17.61
N ASN A 647 8.35 -3.00 17.27
CA ASN A 647 8.27 -3.52 15.91
C ASN A 647 6.84 -4.00 15.64
N VAL A 648 6.35 -3.74 14.43
CA VAL A 648 4.97 -4.05 14.05
C VAL A 648 4.91 -4.84 12.75
N GLY A 649 3.98 -5.78 12.66
CA GLY A 649 3.72 -6.46 11.40
C GLY A 649 2.30 -7.00 11.26
N GLY A 650 1.82 -7.04 10.02
CA GLY A 650 0.45 -7.42 9.70
C GLY A 650 0.35 -8.14 8.36
N SER A 651 -0.48 -9.18 8.32
CA SER A 651 -0.97 -9.78 7.08
C SER A 651 -2.48 -9.60 7.00
N ASP A 652 -2.97 -9.06 5.89
CA ASP A 652 -4.39 -8.84 5.61
C ASP A 652 -4.78 -9.54 4.30
N ALA A 653 -5.71 -10.50 4.36
CA ALA A 653 -6.21 -11.24 3.19
C ALA A 653 -7.74 -11.10 3.09
N ILE A 654 -8.24 -10.43 2.04
CA ILE A 654 -9.67 -10.13 1.89
C ILE A 654 -10.15 -10.46 0.48
N ILE A 655 -11.14 -11.34 0.31
CA ILE A 655 -11.63 -11.63 -1.06
C ILE A 655 -12.43 -10.43 -1.60
N ASN A 656 -13.55 -10.10 -0.98
CA ASN A 656 -14.46 -9.04 -1.44
C ASN A 656 -14.60 -7.94 -0.40
N GLN A 657 -14.37 -6.70 -0.80
CA GLN A 657 -14.53 -5.51 0.03
C GLN A 657 -15.33 -4.44 -0.72
N ALA A 658 -16.36 -3.90 -0.06
CA ALA A 658 -17.18 -2.84 -0.62
C ALA A 658 -17.55 -1.78 0.42
N ASP A 659 -17.30 -0.52 0.09
CA ASP A 659 -17.78 0.64 0.82
C ASP A 659 -18.74 1.42 -0.07
N ASN A 660 -20.03 1.40 0.27
CA ASN A 660 -21.08 1.99 -0.53
C ASN A 660 -21.79 3.09 0.26
N GLN A 661 -21.99 4.24 -0.38
CA GLN A 661 -22.59 5.40 0.24
C GLN A 661 -23.67 6.00 -0.66
N VAL A 662 -24.82 6.31 -0.07
CA VAL A 662 -25.89 7.07 -0.70
C VAL A 662 -26.23 8.26 0.18
N ALA A 663 -26.41 9.43 -0.41
CA ALA A 663 -26.78 10.63 0.32
C ALA A 663 -27.85 11.46 -0.40
N LEU A 664 -28.86 11.90 0.35
CA LEU A 664 -29.87 12.88 -0.07
C LEU A 664 -29.86 14.05 0.89
N SER A 665 -29.65 15.27 0.40
CA SER A 665 -29.60 16.45 1.27
C SER A 665 -30.27 17.69 0.69
N GLY A 666 -30.98 18.43 1.55
CA GLY A 666 -31.39 19.80 1.28
C GLY A 666 -32.20 20.44 2.38
N SER A 667 -32.71 21.66 2.17
CA SER A 667 -33.58 22.27 3.18
C SER A 667 -34.93 21.56 3.29
N ARG A 668 -35.45 21.04 2.17
CA ARG A 668 -36.68 20.27 2.12
C ARG A 668 -36.52 19.06 1.20
N ILE A 669 -37.02 17.89 1.62
CA ILE A 669 -37.03 16.66 0.82
C ILE A 669 -38.48 16.16 0.69
N ASP A 670 -38.95 16.02 -0.55
CA ASP A 670 -40.35 15.81 -0.93
C ASP A 670 -40.54 14.83 -2.12
N GLY A 671 -41.80 14.46 -2.40
CA GLY A 671 -42.18 13.68 -3.58
C GLY A 671 -41.79 12.22 -3.48
N ASN A 672 -41.72 11.46 -4.56
CA ASN A 672 -41.27 10.06 -4.54
C ASN A 672 -39.73 9.92 -4.46
N SER A 673 -39.06 10.74 -3.65
CA SER A 673 -37.60 10.70 -3.52
C SER A 673 -37.13 9.38 -2.93
N ALA A 674 -36.07 8.77 -3.46
CA ALA A 674 -35.69 7.41 -3.07
C ALA A 674 -34.18 7.25 -2.88
N ALA A 675 -33.79 6.48 -1.87
CA ALA A 675 -32.41 6.06 -1.69
C ALA A 675 -32.30 4.54 -1.58
N TYR A 676 -31.46 3.94 -2.44
CA TYR A 676 -31.31 2.49 -2.55
C TYR A 676 -29.86 2.05 -2.52
N LEU A 677 -29.56 1.01 -1.73
CA LEU A 677 -28.24 0.42 -1.63
C LEU A 677 -28.37 -1.10 -1.63
N PHE A 678 -27.77 -1.74 -2.61
CA PHE A 678 -27.74 -3.19 -2.66
C PHE A 678 -26.36 -3.69 -3.01
N ASN A 679 -25.84 -4.52 -2.12
CA ASN A 679 -24.52 -5.07 -2.20
C ASN A 679 -24.59 -6.60 -2.17
N VAL A 680 -24.07 -7.22 -3.21
CA VAL A 680 -23.99 -8.68 -3.35
C VAL A 680 -22.54 -9.08 -3.43
N GLN A 681 -22.10 -9.96 -2.54
CA GLN A 681 -20.77 -10.55 -2.57
C GLN A 681 -20.89 -12.06 -2.50
N ALA A 682 -20.35 -12.77 -3.49
CA ALA A 682 -20.45 -14.22 -3.57
C ALA A 682 -19.07 -14.84 -3.80
N VAL A 683 -18.63 -15.68 -2.86
CA VAL A 683 -17.42 -16.50 -2.96
C VAL A 683 -17.84 -17.95 -3.13
N GLN A 684 -17.70 -18.47 -4.35
CA GLN A 684 -18.10 -19.83 -4.72
C GLN A 684 -17.07 -20.88 -4.29
N SER A 685 -15.78 -20.57 -4.43
CA SER A 685 -14.66 -21.35 -3.92
C SER A 685 -13.43 -20.44 -3.78
N GLY A 686 -12.46 -20.81 -2.94
CA GLY A 686 -11.24 -20.02 -2.72
C GLY A 686 -11.07 -19.51 -1.30
N ASN A 687 -9.84 -19.61 -0.79
CA ASN A 687 -9.56 -19.36 0.62
C ASN A 687 -9.00 -17.95 0.84
N ALA A 688 -9.39 -17.33 1.95
CA ALA A 688 -8.71 -16.14 2.48
C ALA A 688 -7.73 -16.57 3.56
N SER A 689 -6.42 -16.38 3.33
CA SER A 689 -5.37 -16.83 4.24
C SER A 689 -4.39 -15.72 4.61
N ALA A 690 -4.31 -15.38 5.90
CA ALA A 690 -3.33 -14.45 6.45
C ALA A 690 -2.37 -15.16 7.40
N LEU A 691 -1.07 -14.98 7.20
CA LEU A 691 -0.02 -15.62 7.98
C LEU A 691 1.06 -14.63 8.41
N THR A 692 1.34 -14.57 9.71
CA THR A 692 2.44 -13.79 10.27
C THR A 692 3.29 -14.68 11.18
N LYS A 693 4.57 -14.88 10.86
CA LYS A 693 5.50 -15.72 11.65
C LYS A 693 6.79 -14.97 11.99
N VAL A 694 7.04 -14.75 13.28
CA VAL A 694 8.19 -13.97 13.75
C VAL A 694 8.86 -14.58 14.98
N ASN A 695 10.18 -14.43 15.05
CA ASN A 695 11.00 -14.70 16.21
C ASN A 695 11.61 -13.38 16.70
N LEU A 696 11.55 -13.12 18.01
CA LEU A 696 12.12 -11.92 18.63
C LEU A 696 13.23 -12.30 19.62
N GLY A 697 14.27 -11.47 19.68
CA GLY A 697 15.35 -11.61 20.65
C GLY A 697 16.57 -12.31 20.08
N VAL A 698 17.04 -13.39 20.71
CA VAL A 698 18.30 -14.05 20.34
C VAL A 698 18.08 -15.46 19.78
N GLU A 699 18.77 -15.77 18.68
CA GLU A 699 18.81 -17.10 18.06
C GLU A 699 20.26 -17.62 17.98
N GLY A 700 20.49 -18.87 18.38
CA GLY A 700 21.79 -19.55 18.22
C GLY A 700 21.96 -20.13 16.81
N THR A 701 23.20 -20.23 16.34
CA THR A 701 23.52 -20.50 14.91
C THR A 701 23.67 -21.97 14.51
N SER A 702 23.61 -22.96 15.41
CA SER A 702 23.92 -24.37 15.07
C SER A 702 22.84 -25.38 15.46
N ASN A 703 22.32 -26.10 14.46
CA ASN A 703 21.52 -27.34 14.59
C ASN A 703 22.38 -28.60 14.87
N LEU A 704 23.71 -28.47 14.95
CA LEU A 704 24.65 -29.58 15.11
C LEU A 704 25.46 -29.35 16.38
N THR A 705 25.26 -30.24 17.37
CA THR A 705 25.87 -30.28 18.71
C THR A 705 25.44 -29.19 19.71
N PRO A 706 25.25 -29.51 21.01
CA PRO A 706 24.93 -28.54 22.04
C PRO A 706 26.17 -27.71 22.39
N VAL A 707 26.61 -26.87 21.47
CA VAL A 707 27.50 -25.76 21.81
C VAL A 707 26.60 -24.73 22.46
N THR A 708 26.77 -24.53 23.77
CA THR A 708 26.08 -23.48 24.51
C THR A 708 26.30 -22.15 23.80
N THR A 709 25.30 -21.64 23.10
CA THR A 709 25.28 -20.24 22.71
C THR A 709 25.22 -19.45 24.01
N ARG A 710 26.35 -18.92 24.48
CA ARG A 710 26.35 -17.99 25.62
C ARG A 710 25.87 -16.66 25.07
N ALA A 711 24.56 -16.48 24.89
CA ALA A 711 23.97 -15.19 24.54
C ALA A 711 23.70 -14.39 25.83
N GLY A 712 24.77 -13.93 26.47
CA GLY A 712 24.72 -13.26 27.76
C GLY A 712 25.04 -11.80 27.69
N GLY A 713 23.99 -11.00 27.60
CA GLY A 713 24.10 -9.57 27.77
C GLY A 713 23.96 -9.10 29.21
N HIS A 714 24.43 -7.88 29.47
CA HIS A 714 24.10 -7.07 30.64
C HIS A 714 22.59 -6.69 30.68
N GLU A 715 21.89 -6.63 29.54
CA GLU A 715 20.44 -6.39 29.52
C GLU A 715 19.79 -6.94 28.25
N LEU A 716 18.65 -7.61 28.39
CA LEU A 716 17.80 -8.08 27.29
C LEU A 716 16.37 -7.53 27.46
N VAL A 717 15.90 -6.75 26.49
CA VAL A 717 14.56 -6.16 26.49
C VAL A 717 13.83 -6.54 25.22
N VAL A 718 12.65 -7.16 25.34
CA VAL A 718 11.71 -7.40 24.24
C VAL A 718 10.38 -6.79 24.62
N SER A 719 10.02 -5.65 24.03
CA SER A 719 8.88 -4.87 24.52
C SER A 719 7.99 -4.22 23.45
N GLY A 720 6.67 -4.25 23.67
CA GLY A 720 5.71 -3.51 22.84
C GLY A 720 5.67 -3.91 21.36
N ASN A 721 6.14 -5.11 21.01
CA ASN A 721 6.08 -5.61 19.63
C ASN A 721 4.68 -6.15 19.32
N GLN A 722 4.11 -5.81 18.16
CA GLN A 722 2.73 -6.15 17.80
C GLN A 722 2.68 -6.81 16.43
N PHE A 723 2.23 -8.07 16.40
CA PHE A 723 2.09 -8.81 15.16
C PHE A 723 0.68 -9.35 15.02
N SER A 724 0.16 -9.28 13.79
CA SER A 724 -1.23 -9.60 13.50
C SER A 724 -1.42 -10.33 12.17
N ALA A 725 -2.49 -11.10 12.07
CA ALA A 725 -2.98 -11.70 10.83
C ALA A 725 -4.50 -11.56 10.79
N ASN A 726 -5.06 -11.10 9.67
CA ASN A 726 -6.48 -10.84 9.51
C ASN A 726 -6.95 -11.35 8.15
N ALA A 727 -7.96 -12.22 8.16
CA ALA A 727 -8.49 -12.84 6.95
C ALA A 727 -10.01 -12.72 6.90
N SER A 728 -10.56 -12.43 5.72
CA SER A 728 -12.01 -12.36 5.54
C SER A 728 -12.49 -12.65 4.12
N GLN A 729 -13.64 -13.31 3.98
CA GLN A 729 -14.22 -13.54 2.64
C GLN A 729 -14.92 -12.30 2.13
N ASN A 730 -15.95 -11.83 2.83
CA ASN A 730 -16.77 -10.71 2.38
C ASN A 730 -16.86 -9.62 3.46
N GLN A 731 -16.57 -8.38 3.07
CA GLN A 731 -16.76 -7.20 3.90
C GLN A 731 -17.54 -6.13 3.13
N ALA A 732 -18.61 -5.64 3.76
CA ALA A 732 -19.45 -4.61 3.18
C ALA A 732 -19.87 -3.59 4.23
N THR A 733 -19.69 -2.31 3.90
CA THR A 733 -20.27 -1.19 4.62
C THR A 733 -21.18 -0.41 3.69
N ASN A 734 -22.46 -0.34 4.04
CA ASN A 734 -23.44 0.50 3.36
C ASN A 734 -23.85 1.62 4.30
N ALA A 735 -23.72 2.87 3.85
CA ALA A 735 -24.19 4.03 4.58
C ALA A 735 -25.20 4.81 3.75
N LEU A 736 -26.34 5.12 4.35
CA LEU A 736 -27.34 6.04 3.81
C LEU A 736 -27.46 7.25 4.74
N ASP A 737 -27.26 8.44 4.19
CA ASP A 737 -27.47 9.71 4.88
C ASP A 737 -28.61 10.51 4.24
N ILE A 738 -29.61 10.87 5.04
CA ILE A 738 -30.73 11.72 4.63
C ILE A 738 -30.75 12.95 5.52
N GLN A 739 -30.52 14.12 4.93
CA GLN A 739 -30.44 15.38 5.66
C GLN A 739 -31.44 16.41 5.12
N ALA A 740 -32.46 16.72 5.91
CA ALA A 740 -33.46 17.74 5.62
C ALA A 740 -33.43 18.86 6.67
N THR A 741 -32.79 20.00 6.42
CA THR A 741 -32.63 21.03 7.48
C THR A 741 -33.94 21.59 8.01
N SER A 742 -35.01 21.62 7.18
CA SER A 742 -36.34 22.07 7.58
C SER A 742 -37.36 20.93 7.64
N THR A 743 -37.62 20.24 6.53
CA THR A 743 -38.73 19.27 6.43
C THR A 743 -38.37 18.07 5.57
N LEU A 744 -38.61 16.87 6.10
CA LEU A 744 -38.70 15.63 5.34
C LEU A 744 -40.18 15.21 5.34
N SER A 745 -40.83 15.23 4.17
CA SER A 745 -42.30 15.08 4.09
C SER A 745 -42.82 13.64 4.00
N ALA A 746 -44.12 13.49 4.29
CA ALA A 746 -44.87 12.23 4.39
C ALA A 746 -45.14 11.54 3.04
N ALA A 747 -45.31 12.32 1.97
CA ALA A 747 -45.54 11.81 0.62
C ALA A 747 -44.22 11.47 -0.11
N GLY A 748 -43.16 11.20 0.67
CA GLY A 748 -41.83 11.77 0.43
C GLY A 748 -40.70 10.77 0.15
N THR A 749 -40.77 9.53 0.63
CA THR A 749 -39.79 8.52 0.22
C THR A 749 -40.37 7.12 0.01
N GLN A 750 -40.02 6.50 -1.12
CA GLN A 750 -40.13 5.05 -1.33
C GLN A 750 -39.32 4.33 -0.24
N PRO A 751 -39.60 3.04 0.08
CA PRO A 751 -38.89 2.36 1.14
C PRO A 751 -37.37 2.41 0.93
N ASN A 752 -36.68 3.08 1.85
CA ASN A 752 -35.21 3.15 1.82
C ASN A 752 -34.69 1.76 2.16
N LEU A 753 -34.06 1.11 1.19
CA LEU A 753 -33.60 -0.27 1.30
C LEU A 753 -32.08 -0.28 1.27
N LEU A 754 -31.48 -0.73 2.37
CA LEU A 754 -30.07 -1.10 2.44
C LEU A 754 -30.00 -2.62 2.58
N GLY A 755 -29.47 -3.28 1.57
CA GLY A 755 -29.38 -4.74 1.51
C GLY A 755 -27.94 -5.20 1.36
N ASN A 756 -27.53 -6.16 2.20
CA ASN A 756 -26.39 -7.03 1.91
C ASN A 756 -26.85 -8.46 1.67
N LEU A 757 -26.33 -9.07 0.60
CA LEU A 757 -26.34 -10.51 0.40
C LEU A 757 -24.88 -10.99 0.31
N GLN A 758 -24.44 -11.76 1.29
CA GLN A 758 -23.08 -12.32 1.31
C GLN A 758 -23.13 -13.84 1.39
N LEU A 759 -22.46 -14.51 0.46
CA LEU A 759 -22.34 -15.97 0.43
C LEU A 759 -20.86 -16.34 0.40
N SER A 760 -20.43 -17.23 1.29
CA SER A 760 -19.06 -17.72 1.35
C SER A 760 -19.00 -19.25 1.47
N ALA A 761 -18.21 -19.87 0.58
CA ALA A 761 -17.97 -21.31 0.60
C ALA A 761 -16.50 -21.71 0.85
N GLY A 762 -15.53 -20.84 0.63
CA GLY A 762 -14.13 -21.14 0.92
C GLY A 762 -13.73 -20.91 2.38
N ASP A 763 -12.58 -21.44 2.77
CA ASP A 763 -12.07 -21.35 4.14
C ASP A 763 -11.44 -19.97 4.42
N THR A 764 -11.50 -19.54 5.68
CA THR A 764 -10.88 -18.31 6.17
C THR A 764 -9.90 -18.65 7.28
N THR A 765 -8.61 -18.39 7.07
CA THR A 765 -7.55 -18.72 8.03
C THR A 765 -6.71 -17.50 8.37
N ALA A 766 -6.58 -17.17 9.65
CA ALA A 766 -5.69 -16.12 10.14
C ALA A 766 -4.76 -16.68 11.22
N THR A 767 -3.46 -16.69 10.97
CA THR A 767 -2.46 -17.28 11.87
C THR A 767 -1.37 -16.28 12.21
N THR A 768 -1.16 -16.02 13.49
CA THR A 768 0.01 -15.30 13.99
C THR A 768 0.80 -16.18 14.95
N GLU A 769 2.07 -16.38 14.64
CA GLU A 769 3.04 -17.09 15.48
C GLU A 769 4.17 -16.14 15.86
N MET A 770 4.31 -15.90 17.15
CA MET A 770 5.38 -15.12 17.73
C MET A 770 6.14 -15.98 18.72
N GLN A 771 7.43 -16.15 18.50
CA GLN A 771 8.34 -16.74 19.49
C GLN A 771 9.29 -15.67 20.02
N ILE A 772 9.54 -15.69 21.32
CA ILE A 772 10.50 -14.84 22.00
C ILE A 772 11.57 -15.77 22.56
N LEU A 773 12.83 -15.56 22.15
CA LEU A 773 14.00 -16.38 22.53
C LEU A 773 13.94 -17.83 22.03
N SER A 774 13.74 -18.03 20.72
CA SER A 774 13.58 -19.35 20.09
C SER A 774 14.84 -20.24 20.05
N GLY A 775 15.99 -19.81 20.61
CA GLY A 775 17.24 -20.57 20.64
C GLY A 775 17.41 -21.56 21.80
N ARG A 776 18.17 -22.66 21.57
CA ARG A 776 18.66 -23.55 22.64
C ARG A 776 19.82 -22.84 23.38
N SER A 777 19.66 -22.59 24.68
CA SER A 777 20.64 -21.93 25.58
C SER A 777 20.78 -20.41 25.35
N VAL A 778 20.06 -19.59 26.13
CA VAL A 778 20.36 -18.16 26.39
C VAL A 778 20.87 -18.05 27.82
N VAL A 779 22.04 -17.45 28.04
CA VAL A 779 22.66 -17.35 29.37
C VAL A 779 22.95 -15.89 29.68
N THR A 780 22.14 -15.19 30.47
CA THR A 780 22.50 -13.82 30.92
C THR A 780 23.50 -13.85 32.05
N ASP A 781 24.30 -12.79 32.18
CA ASP A 781 25.20 -12.65 33.31
C ASP A 781 24.41 -12.46 34.63
N PRO A 782 25.01 -12.72 35.81
CA PRO A 782 24.34 -12.56 37.10
C PRO A 782 23.87 -11.12 37.42
N SER A 783 24.38 -10.12 36.71
CA SER A 783 24.00 -8.71 36.85
C SER A 783 22.90 -8.28 35.87
N GLY A 784 22.56 -9.11 34.89
CA GLY A 784 21.83 -8.69 33.71
C GLY A 784 20.36 -9.07 33.70
N ASN A 785 19.50 -8.07 33.52
CA ASN A 785 18.05 -8.24 33.57
C ASN A 785 17.49 -8.68 32.22
N THR A 786 16.45 -9.50 32.25
CA THR A 786 15.62 -9.84 31.09
C THR A 786 14.22 -9.31 31.28
N THR A 787 13.75 -8.49 30.33
CA THR A 787 12.41 -7.87 30.36
C THR A 787 11.66 -8.24 29.08
N ILE A 788 10.54 -8.94 29.21
CA ILE A 788 9.62 -9.29 28.12
C ILE A 788 8.25 -8.68 28.46
N THR A 789 7.91 -7.53 27.86
CA THR A 789 6.72 -6.78 28.29
C THR A 789 5.85 -6.23 27.17
N GLY A 790 4.53 -6.38 27.30
CA GLY A 790 3.57 -5.75 26.39
C GLY A 790 3.66 -6.21 24.93
N ASN A 791 4.20 -7.41 24.66
CA ASN A 791 4.22 -7.97 23.30
C ASN A 791 2.86 -8.60 22.99
N GLN A 792 2.39 -8.46 21.74
CA GLN A 792 1.07 -8.92 21.31
C GLN A 792 1.15 -9.73 20.01
N ALA A 793 0.66 -10.97 20.06
CA ALA A 793 0.29 -11.76 18.90
C ALA A 793 -1.24 -11.74 18.78
N SER A 794 -1.78 -11.35 17.63
CA SER A 794 -3.22 -11.30 17.41
C SER A 794 -3.65 -11.91 16.09
N SER A 795 -4.80 -12.55 16.02
CA SER A 795 -5.37 -12.96 14.74
C SER A 795 -6.88 -12.84 14.71
N LEU A 796 -7.40 -12.61 13.50
CA LEU A 796 -8.80 -12.33 13.26
C LEU A 796 -9.25 -12.98 11.95
N ALA A 797 -10.10 -13.99 12.03
CA ALA A 797 -10.69 -14.66 10.87
C ALA A 797 -12.19 -14.41 10.84
N ARG A 798 -12.74 -13.94 9.70
CA ARG A 798 -14.18 -13.67 9.56
C ARG A 798 -14.72 -14.13 8.21
N ALA A 799 -15.74 -14.99 8.18
CA ALA A 799 -16.34 -15.32 6.89
C ALA A 799 -17.00 -14.08 6.26
N ASN A 800 -18.02 -13.51 6.91
CA ASN A 800 -18.81 -12.42 6.35
C ASN A 800 -19.00 -11.27 7.36
N VAL A 801 -18.84 -10.02 6.90
CA VAL A 801 -19.10 -8.80 7.66
C VAL A 801 -19.99 -7.87 6.85
N ALA A 802 -21.18 -7.55 7.36
CA ALA A 802 -22.14 -6.69 6.70
C ALA A 802 -22.66 -5.60 7.64
N ASN A 803 -22.36 -4.35 7.35
CA ASN A 803 -22.78 -3.20 8.14
C ASN A 803 -23.70 -2.31 7.30
N ASN A 804 -24.94 -2.13 7.73
CA ASN A 804 -25.84 -1.12 7.20
C ASN A 804 -26.04 -0.03 8.24
N GLN A 805 -25.84 1.22 7.83
CA GLN A 805 -26.05 2.39 8.67
C GLN A 805 -26.96 3.38 7.95
N LEU A 806 -28.06 3.74 8.59
CA LEU A 806 -28.93 4.82 8.15
C LEU A 806 -28.85 5.97 9.17
N THR A 807 -28.57 7.16 8.68
CA THR A 807 -28.72 8.41 9.43
C THR A 807 -29.81 9.25 8.78
N VAL A 808 -30.79 9.66 9.58
CA VAL A 808 -31.84 10.61 9.17
C VAL A 808 -31.79 11.80 10.11
N THR A 809 -31.51 12.97 9.56
CA THR A 809 -31.55 14.24 10.29
C THR A 809 -32.57 15.14 9.63
N ALA A 810 -33.62 15.51 10.35
CA ALA A 810 -34.66 16.40 9.86
C ALA A 810 -34.98 17.52 10.86
N GLY A 811 -35.36 18.71 10.38
CA GLY A 811 -36.05 19.68 11.24
C GLY A 811 -37.38 19.10 11.71
N THR A 812 -38.30 18.90 10.76
CA THR A 812 -39.58 18.22 10.93
C THR A 812 -39.62 16.94 10.09
N LEU A 813 -40.01 15.82 10.73
CA LEU A 813 -40.32 14.57 10.04
C LEU A 813 -41.84 14.38 9.97
N ALA A 814 -42.43 14.58 8.79
CA ALA A 814 -43.84 14.28 8.56
C ALA A 814 -44.01 12.78 8.23
N SER A 815 -45.02 12.13 8.81
CA SER A 815 -45.11 10.66 9.02
C SER A 815 -45.19 9.79 7.76
N ASP A 816 -44.94 8.48 7.95
CA ASP A 816 -45.08 7.33 7.00
C ASP A 816 -43.84 6.93 6.19
N GLN A 817 -42.65 7.00 6.80
CA GLN A 817 -41.44 6.43 6.18
C GLN A 817 -41.26 4.95 6.54
N ALA A 818 -41.23 4.08 5.54
CA ALA A 818 -40.82 2.68 5.70
C ALA A 818 -39.31 2.55 5.44
N VAL A 819 -38.56 2.10 6.44
CA VAL A 819 -37.12 1.85 6.29
C VAL A 819 -36.86 0.36 6.43
N LEU A 820 -36.09 -0.22 5.50
CA LEU A 820 -35.70 -1.62 5.54
C LEU A 820 -34.18 -1.76 5.46
N LEU A 821 -33.57 -2.18 6.57
CA LEU A 821 -32.17 -2.58 6.60
C LEU A 821 -32.10 -4.11 6.70
N GLY A 822 -31.50 -4.76 5.71
CA GLY A 822 -31.45 -6.20 5.59
C GLY A 822 -30.04 -6.72 5.38
N ASN A 823 -29.62 -7.69 6.19
CA ASN A 823 -28.44 -8.51 5.91
C ASN A 823 -28.87 -9.97 5.77
N VAL A 824 -28.51 -10.59 4.65
CA VAL A 824 -28.62 -12.02 4.42
C VAL A 824 -27.21 -12.57 4.23
N GLN A 825 -26.78 -13.46 5.11
CA GLN A 825 -25.43 -14.02 5.09
C GLN A 825 -25.47 -15.55 5.17
N GLY A 826 -24.66 -16.20 4.34
CA GLY A 826 -24.48 -17.65 4.34
C GLY A 826 -22.99 -17.99 4.33
N ASN A 827 -22.56 -18.82 5.27
CA ASN A 827 -21.21 -19.37 5.30
C ASN A 827 -21.23 -20.90 5.37
N SER A 828 -20.40 -21.54 4.55
CA SER A 828 -20.15 -22.99 4.57
C SER A 828 -18.69 -23.38 4.73
N GLY A 829 -17.75 -22.46 4.47
CA GLY A 829 -16.32 -22.69 4.69
C GLY A 829 -15.92 -22.58 6.16
N ALA A 830 -14.84 -23.25 6.55
CA ALA A 830 -14.29 -23.17 7.90
C ALA A 830 -13.69 -21.78 8.17
N VAL A 831 -13.82 -21.31 9.41
CA VAL A 831 -13.21 -20.07 9.89
C VAL A 831 -12.27 -20.41 11.05
N ALA A 832 -10.98 -20.23 10.84
CA ALA A 832 -9.94 -20.55 11.83
C ALA A 832 -9.06 -19.33 12.13
N SER A 833 -8.95 -18.98 13.40
CA SER A 833 -8.01 -17.96 13.88
C SER A 833 -7.07 -18.59 14.91
N THR A 834 -5.77 -18.45 14.69
CA THR A 834 -4.72 -18.94 15.59
C THR A 834 -3.78 -17.81 15.98
N ALA A 835 -3.58 -17.60 17.29
CA ALA A 835 -2.59 -16.66 17.81
C ALA A 835 -1.72 -17.39 18.83
N SER A 836 -0.42 -17.47 18.56
CA SER A 836 0.55 -18.16 19.41
C SER A 836 1.63 -17.18 19.84
N LEU A 837 1.83 -17.07 21.15
CA LEU A 837 2.93 -16.33 21.76
C LEU A 837 3.72 -17.26 22.67
N GLN A 838 4.94 -17.61 22.27
CA GLN A 838 5.78 -18.54 23.02
C GLN A 838 7.04 -17.83 23.52
N MET A 839 7.21 -17.78 24.83
CA MET A 839 8.41 -17.25 25.50
C MET A 839 9.16 -18.45 26.05
N GLN A 840 9.93 -19.16 25.20
CA GLN A 840 10.55 -20.41 25.61
C GLN A 840 11.94 -20.18 26.21
N GLY A 841 12.10 -20.50 27.48
CA GLY A 841 13.38 -20.88 28.05
C GLY A 841 13.56 -22.39 27.96
N THR A 842 14.39 -22.93 27.06
CA THR A 842 14.77 -24.35 27.20
C THR A 842 15.47 -24.55 28.56
N ALA A 843 15.46 -25.77 29.13
CA ALA A 843 16.16 -26.06 30.39
C ALA A 843 17.67 -25.70 30.40
N ALA A 844 18.24 -25.42 29.23
CA ALA A 844 19.60 -24.94 29.01
C ALA A 844 19.78 -23.41 29.17
N ASN A 845 18.70 -22.62 29.25
CA ASN A 845 18.78 -21.17 29.43
C ASN A 845 19.07 -20.83 30.91
N ARG A 846 20.16 -20.11 31.18
CA ARG A 846 20.57 -19.71 32.53
C ARG A 846 20.52 -18.19 32.66
N LEU A 847 19.43 -17.63 33.14
CA LEU A 847 19.30 -16.18 33.25
C LEU A 847 19.62 -15.73 34.68
N ASP A 848 20.89 -15.51 35.03
CA ASP A 848 21.28 -15.37 36.44
C ASP A 848 20.80 -14.02 37.11
N GLY A 849 20.31 -13.03 36.34
CA GLY A 849 19.73 -11.75 36.82
C GLY A 849 18.19 -11.74 37.07
N ASN A 850 17.54 -10.56 37.10
CA ASN A 850 16.08 -10.47 37.27
C ASN A 850 15.33 -10.73 35.96
N ILE A 851 14.25 -11.51 36.01
CA ILE A 851 13.44 -11.85 34.84
C ILE A 851 12.03 -11.30 35.04
N THR A 852 11.58 -10.44 34.13
CA THR A 852 10.25 -9.82 34.16
C THR A 852 9.51 -10.14 32.87
N THR A 853 8.41 -10.88 32.97
CA THR A 853 7.52 -11.21 31.84
C THR A 853 6.11 -10.71 32.13
N THR A 854 5.74 -9.56 31.57
CA THR A 854 4.52 -8.87 31.99
C THR A 854 3.66 -8.31 30.86
N GLY A 855 2.33 -8.39 31.00
CA GLY A 855 1.41 -7.71 30.08
C GLY A 855 1.43 -8.23 28.63
N ASN A 856 2.00 -9.40 28.38
CA ASN A 856 2.06 -9.99 27.04
C ASN A 856 0.72 -10.64 26.66
N GLN A 857 0.36 -10.64 25.39
CA GLN A 857 -0.97 -11.03 24.92
C GLN A 857 -0.95 -11.95 23.69
N ALA A 858 -1.74 -13.02 23.75
CA ALA A 858 -2.10 -13.84 22.59
C ALA A 858 -3.62 -13.76 22.40
N LEU A 859 -4.09 -13.17 21.30
CA LEU A 859 -5.50 -12.88 21.05
C LEU A 859 -5.96 -13.51 19.73
N ALA A 860 -6.84 -14.50 19.78
CA ALA A 860 -7.42 -15.12 18.60
C ALA A 860 -8.94 -14.88 18.55
N VAL A 861 -9.43 -14.41 17.40
CA VAL A 861 -10.86 -14.17 17.17
C VAL A 861 -11.29 -14.80 15.86
N ALA A 862 -12.22 -15.74 15.92
CA ALA A 862 -12.87 -16.33 14.75
C ALA A 862 -14.37 -16.00 14.77
N ALA A 863 -14.91 -15.50 13.66
CA ALA A 863 -16.34 -15.25 13.52
C ALA A 863 -16.88 -15.79 12.19
N GLY A 864 -18.00 -16.49 12.21
CA GLY A 864 -18.71 -16.87 10.98
C GLY A 864 -19.31 -15.64 10.31
N ASN A 865 -20.59 -15.40 10.54
CA ASN A 865 -21.27 -14.21 9.99
C ASN A 865 -21.40 -13.12 11.06
N THR A 866 -21.01 -11.89 10.72
CA THR A 866 -21.20 -10.71 11.55
C THR A 866 -22.02 -9.68 10.80
N SER A 867 -23.03 -9.14 11.46
CA SER A 867 -23.83 -8.06 10.87
C SER A 867 -24.21 -6.99 11.88
N LEU A 868 -24.33 -5.76 11.36
CA LEU A 868 -24.88 -4.61 12.07
C LEU A 868 -25.91 -3.94 11.18
N ASN A 869 -27.11 -3.73 11.71
CA ASN A 869 -28.04 -2.73 11.20
C ASN A 869 -28.18 -1.63 12.25
N SER A 870 -27.86 -0.40 11.87
CA SER A 870 -27.97 0.76 12.74
C SER A 870 -28.84 1.82 12.09
N VAL A 871 -29.81 2.32 12.84
CA VAL A 871 -30.64 3.47 12.44
C VAL A 871 -30.49 4.56 13.50
N GLN A 872 -30.10 5.74 13.06
CA GLN A 872 -30.07 6.95 13.87
C GLN A 872 -31.04 7.98 13.29
N VAL A 873 -32.01 8.41 14.10
CA VAL A 873 -32.98 9.44 13.73
C VAL A 873 -32.89 10.61 14.69
N GLY A 874 -32.65 11.80 14.16
CA GLY A 874 -32.72 13.06 14.90
C GLY A 874 -33.75 14.00 14.28
N ALA A 875 -34.73 14.43 15.07
CA ALA A 875 -35.67 15.49 14.70
C ALA A 875 -35.39 16.77 15.52
N GLY A 876 -35.27 17.91 14.86
CA GLY A 876 -34.99 19.20 15.52
C GLY A 876 -36.24 19.86 16.13
N THR A 877 -37.42 19.69 15.52
CA THR A 877 -38.64 20.40 15.91
C THR A 877 -39.86 19.49 16.09
N ALA A 878 -40.05 18.46 15.25
CA ALA A 878 -41.23 17.58 15.29
C ALA A 878 -40.99 16.18 14.70
N LEU A 879 -41.45 15.13 15.40
CA LEU A 879 -41.55 13.75 14.94
C LEU A 879 -43.04 13.35 14.94
N ASN A 880 -43.66 13.24 13.77
CA ASN A 880 -45.06 12.80 13.64
C ASN A 880 -45.16 11.28 13.45
N SER A 881 -46.09 10.65 14.17
CA SER A 881 -46.25 9.19 14.31
C SER A 881 -46.75 8.49 13.04
N GLY A 882 -46.02 7.48 12.54
CA GLY A 882 -46.44 6.56 11.47
C GLY A 882 -45.33 5.68 10.84
N SER A 883 -44.05 6.06 10.94
CA SER A 883 -42.92 5.41 10.25
C SER A 883 -42.56 3.98 10.73
N ALA A 884 -42.62 2.97 9.86
CA ALA A 884 -42.21 1.61 10.19
C ALA A 884 -40.71 1.40 9.94
N VAL A 885 -39.96 0.97 10.96
CA VAL A 885 -38.53 0.65 10.82
C VAL A 885 -38.32 -0.86 10.93
N GLY A 886 -37.92 -1.50 9.84
CA GLY A 886 -37.59 -2.93 9.77
C GLY A 886 -36.07 -3.14 9.73
N LEU A 887 -35.50 -3.75 10.76
CA LEU A 887 -34.11 -4.22 10.76
C LEU A 887 -34.12 -5.74 10.77
N LEU A 888 -33.58 -6.35 9.71
CA LEU A 888 -33.55 -7.79 9.53
C LEU A 888 -32.12 -8.29 9.38
N ASN A 889 -31.79 -9.31 10.15
CA ASN A 889 -30.61 -10.14 9.93
C ASN A 889 -31.06 -11.59 9.74
N ALA A 890 -30.63 -12.21 8.65
CA ALA A 890 -30.81 -13.63 8.38
C ALA A 890 -29.44 -14.25 8.12
N GLN A 891 -28.95 -15.07 9.04
CA GLN A 891 -27.60 -15.61 9.00
C GLN A 891 -27.63 -17.13 9.11
N THR A 892 -26.93 -17.82 8.20
CA THR A 892 -26.71 -19.26 8.28
C THR A 892 -25.21 -19.53 8.27
N ASN A 893 -24.71 -20.22 9.30
CA ASN A 893 -23.33 -20.70 9.36
C ASN A 893 -23.32 -22.23 9.50
N SER A 894 -22.72 -22.90 8.52
CA SER A 894 -22.53 -24.36 8.53
C SER A 894 -21.05 -24.76 8.64
N GLY A 895 -20.13 -23.84 8.36
CA GLY A 895 -18.70 -24.06 8.55
C GLY A 895 -18.28 -24.01 10.02
N ASN A 896 -17.21 -24.73 10.35
CA ASN A 896 -16.65 -24.72 11.71
C ASN A 896 -16.02 -23.35 12.01
N VAL A 897 -16.23 -22.83 13.22
CA VAL A 897 -15.60 -21.59 13.70
C VAL A 897 -14.68 -21.92 14.88
N VAL A 898 -13.38 -21.78 14.68
CA VAL A 898 -12.35 -22.18 15.64
C VAL A 898 -11.41 -21.02 15.94
N ALA A 899 -11.34 -20.61 17.20
CA ALA A 899 -10.34 -19.66 17.68
C ALA A 899 -9.37 -20.38 18.63
N THR A 900 -8.07 -20.28 18.38
CA THR A 900 -7.02 -20.88 19.20
C THR A 900 -6.03 -19.82 19.65
N ALA A 901 -5.92 -19.58 20.95
CA ALA A 901 -4.90 -18.72 21.52
C ALA A 901 -3.95 -19.55 22.40
N SER A 902 -2.65 -19.47 22.13
CA SER A 902 -1.62 -20.12 22.94
C SER A 902 -0.69 -19.08 23.53
N LEU A 903 -0.50 -19.09 24.84
CA LEU A 903 0.54 -18.28 25.49
C LEU A 903 1.35 -19.16 26.43
N ASN A 904 2.60 -19.40 26.07
CA ASN A 904 3.55 -20.09 26.93
C ASN A 904 4.53 -19.08 27.52
N ALA A 905 4.51 -18.94 28.84
CA ALA A 905 5.43 -18.14 29.65
C ALA A 905 6.22 -19.04 30.62
N ASP A 906 6.76 -20.17 30.13
CA ASP A 906 7.59 -21.08 30.92
C ASP A 906 8.88 -20.38 31.37
N ALA A 907 9.08 -20.32 32.68
CA ALA A 907 10.22 -19.65 33.24
C ALA A 907 11.52 -20.44 33.10
N PHE A 908 12.55 -19.67 32.77
CA PHE A 908 13.96 -20.00 32.84
C PHE A 908 14.34 -20.63 34.20
N THR A 909 15.19 -21.65 34.18
CA THR A 909 15.44 -22.55 35.31
C THR A 909 16.29 -21.96 36.45
N ARG A 910 16.84 -20.75 36.27
CA ARG A 910 17.71 -20.03 37.22
C ARG A 910 17.54 -18.52 37.01
N GLY A 911 17.45 -17.76 38.11
CA GLY A 911 17.51 -16.29 38.16
C GLY A 911 17.49 -15.71 39.59
N SER A 912 17.84 -14.42 39.72
CA SER A 912 17.88 -13.72 41.00
C SER A 912 16.48 -13.39 41.54
N SER A 913 15.56 -13.04 40.64
CA SER A 913 14.11 -12.96 40.89
C SER A 913 13.33 -13.24 39.60
N LEU A 914 12.09 -13.72 39.74
CA LEU A 914 11.21 -14.04 38.62
C LEU A 914 9.83 -13.42 38.83
N ASN A 915 9.40 -12.58 37.88
CA ASN A 915 8.10 -11.92 37.90
C ASN A 915 7.32 -12.24 36.62
N LEU A 916 6.25 -13.04 36.75
CA LEU A 916 5.32 -13.39 35.68
C LEU A 916 3.95 -12.78 35.98
N SER A 917 3.61 -11.63 35.41
CA SER A 917 2.35 -10.94 35.77
C SER A 917 1.57 -10.28 34.65
N GLY A 918 0.24 -10.38 34.68
CA GLY A 918 -0.62 -9.66 33.73
C GLY A 918 -0.61 -10.21 32.29
N ASN A 919 -0.07 -11.41 32.07
CA ASN A 919 -0.05 -12.02 30.74
C ASN A 919 -1.43 -12.60 30.39
N THR A 920 -1.90 -12.45 29.16
CA THR A 920 -3.26 -12.82 28.73
C THR A 920 -3.26 -13.70 27.49
N ALA A 921 -3.90 -14.86 27.57
CA ALA A 921 -4.30 -15.65 26.40
C ALA A 921 -5.82 -15.60 26.25
N SER A 922 -6.33 -15.17 25.10
CA SER A 922 -7.75 -15.05 24.86
C SER A 922 -8.14 -15.57 23.49
N ALA A 923 -9.02 -16.56 23.47
CA ALA A 923 -9.63 -17.09 22.25
C ALA A 923 -11.14 -16.81 22.28
N THR A 924 -11.67 -16.19 21.22
CA THR A 924 -13.10 -15.93 21.07
C THR A 924 -13.59 -16.46 19.72
N ALA A 925 -14.52 -17.41 19.76
CA ALA A 925 -15.16 -17.98 18.58
C ALA A 925 -16.66 -17.65 18.60
N VAL A 926 -17.18 -17.09 17.51
CA VAL A 926 -18.59 -16.71 17.38
C VAL A 926 -19.17 -17.27 16.08
N GLY A 927 -20.18 -18.14 16.15
CA GLY A 927 -20.81 -18.70 14.95
C GLY A 927 -21.50 -17.61 14.12
N ASN A 928 -22.53 -16.99 14.67
CA ASN A 928 -23.16 -15.79 14.10
C ASN A 928 -23.25 -14.66 15.14
N ASN A 929 -23.07 -13.42 14.70
CA ASN A 929 -23.33 -12.21 15.47
C ASN A 929 -24.21 -11.25 14.65
N ALA A 930 -25.32 -10.80 15.23
CA ALA A 930 -26.18 -9.79 14.63
C ALA A 930 -26.57 -8.72 15.64
N ASP A 931 -26.29 -7.47 15.30
CA ASP A 931 -26.69 -6.33 16.11
C ASP A 931 -27.71 -5.48 15.33
N ASN A 932 -28.85 -5.21 15.96
CA ASN A 932 -29.86 -4.26 15.49
C ASN A 932 -29.93 -3.12 16.50
N VAL A 933 -29.65 -1.91 16.04
CA VAL A 933 -29.60 -0.72 16.88
C VAL A 933 -30.51 0.36 16.30
N VAL A 934 -31.43 0.86 17.11
CA VAL A 934 -32.28 2.01 16.77
C VAL A 934 -32.09 3.07 17.84
N ASN A 935 -31.59 4.24 17.44
CA ASN A 935 -31.43 5.40 18.31
C ASN A 935 -32.28 6.54 17.77
N VAL A 936 -33.24 7.00 18.57
CA VAL A 936 -34.12 8.11 18.21
C VAL A 936 -34.01 9.21 19.25
N SER A 937 -33.80 10.43 18.78
CA SER A 937 -33.79 11.64 19.60
C SER A 937 -35.00 12.50 19.23
N ALA A 938 -35.93 12.69 20.16
CA ALA A 938 -37.17 13.43 19.98
C ALA A 938 -37.41 14.42 21.13
N LEU A 939 -38.26 15.43 20.92
CA LEU A 939 -38.68 16.34 22.00
C LEU A 939 -39.83 15.72 22.83
N PRO A 940 -40.06 16.18 24.08
CA PRO A 940 -41.17 15.71 24.91
C PRO A 940 -42.53 15.81 24.19
N GLY A 941 -43.34 14.75 24.27
CA GLY A 941 -44.70 14.71 23.70
C GLY A 941 -44.80 14.23 22.24
N GLN A 942 -43.67 13.89 21.61
CA GLN A 942 -43.65 13.31 20.27
C GLN A 942 -43.84 11.78 20.32
N GLN A 943 -44.71 11.23 19.47
CA GLN A 943 -44.98 9.80 19.40
C GLN A 943 -44.07 9.13 18.37
N MET A 944 -43.35 8.10 18.82
CA MET A 944 -42.51 7.26 17.98
C MET A 944 -43.35 6.16 17.32
N ALA A 945 -42.92 5.74 16.14
CA ALA A 945 -43.58 4.73 15.34
C ALA A 945 -43.00 3.32 15.58
N SER A 946 -43.70 2.30 15.08
CA SER A 946 -43.41 0.88 15.33
C SER A 946 -42.10 0.43 14.68
N ALA A 947 -41.23 -0.27 15.43
CA ALA A 947 -40.05 -0.92 14.87
C ALA A 947 -40.15 -2.45 14.97
N VAL A 948 -39.74 -3.13 13.91
CA VAL A 948 -39.61 -4.59 13.84
C VAL A 948 -38.13 -4.92 13.75
N LEU A 949 -37.58 -5.43 14.85
CA LEU A 949 -36.19 -5.87 14.95
C LEU A 949 -36.18 -7.40 14.91
N THR A 950 -35.74 -7.96 13.79
CA THR A 950 -35.74 -9.43 13.58
C THR A 950 -34.33 -9.92 13.32
N SER A 951 -33.92 -10.96 14.05
CA SER A 951 -32.67 -11.68 13.81
C SER A 951 -32.99 -13.17 13.76
N THR A 952 -32.78 -13.79 12.60
CA THR A 952 -32.85 -15.24 12.41
C THR A 952 -31.43 -15.75 12.20
N GLN A 953 -30.96 -16.61 13.12
CA GLN A 953 -29.61 -17.15 13.07
C GLN A 953 -29.65 -18.66 13.19
N VAL A 954 -29.03 -19.35 12.23
CA VAL A 954 -28.82 -20.80 12.26
C VAL A 954 -27.32 -21.06 12.25
N ASN A 955 -26.83 -21.80 13.24
CA ASN A 955 -25.47 -22.28 13.28
C ASN A 955 -25.48 -23.81 13.42
N SER A 956 -25.01 -24.53 12.40
CA SER A 956 -24.86 -25.98 12.42
C SER A 956 -23.40 -26.45 12.47
N GLY A 957 -22.44 -25.56 12.19
CA GLY A 957 -21.01 -25.84 12.33
C GLY A 957 -20.54 -25.83 13.79
N ASN A 958 -19.42 -26.49 14.08
CA ASN A 958 -18.83 -26.50 15.42
C ASN A 958 -18.27 -25.10 15.76
N VAL A 959 -18.59 -24.57 16.94
CA VAL A 959 -17.97 -23.35 17.48
C VAL A 959 -17.06 -23.74 18.63
N SER A 960 -15.76 -23.49 18.49
CA SER A 960 -14.74 -23.89 19.46
C SER A 960 -13.78 -22.75 19.74
N ALA A 961 -13.58 -22.46 21.02
CA ALA A 961 -12.52 -21.57 21.48
C ALA A 961 -11.57 -22.38 22.37
N VAL A 962 -10.29 -22.38 22.03
CA VAL A 962 -9.25 -23.14 22.73
C VAL A 962 -8.20 -22.16 23.23
N VAL A 963 -7.92 -22.22 24.52
CA VAL A 963 -6.73 -21.59 25.11
C VAL A 963 -5.79 -22.67 25.58
N SER A 964 -4.52 -22.57 25.20
CA SER A 964 -3.45 -23.46 25.64
C SER A 964 -2.23 -22.67 26.12
N GLY A 965 -1.30 -23.36 26.79
CA GLY A 965 -0.07 -22.78 27.32
C GLY A 965 0.04 -22.85 28.84
N SER A 966 1.12 -22.28 29.36
CA SER A 966 1.54 -22.40 30.75
C SER A 966 2.06 -21.07 31.29
N TYR A 967 1.72 -20.77 32.54
CA TYR A 967 2.31 -19.69 33.34
C TYR A 967 3.15 -20.33 34.44
N SER A 968 4.19 -21.05 34.05
CA SER A 968 4.99 -21.84 34.98
C SER A 968 6.24 -21.10 35.40
N ALA A 969 6.52 -21.12 36.70
CA ALA A 969 7.78 -20.67 37.27
C ALA A 969 8.53 -21.87 37.85
N SER A 970 9.67 -22.26 37.27
CA SER A 970 10.48 -23.38 37.76
C SER A 970 11.93 -22.94 38.00
N GLY A 971 12.46 -23.15 39.21
CA GLY A 971 13.82 -22.76 39.60
C GLY A 971 13.93 -22.46 41.09
N VAL A 972 15.15 -22.56 41.65
CA VAL A 972 15.48 -22.10 43.01
C VAL A 972 16.04 -20.68 42.87
N PRO A 973 15.31 -19.62 43.28
CA PRO A 973 15.83 -18.26 43.25
C PRO A 973 17.04 -18.17 44.17
N SER A 974 18.11 -17.49 43.73
CA SER A 974 19.32 -17.32 44.55
C SER A 974 19.15 -16.27 45.65
N THR A 975 18.22 -15.31 45.50
CA THR A 975 18.12 -14.13 46.39
C THR A 975 16.71 -13.58 46.65
N SER A 976 15.77 -13.59 45.68
CA SER A 976 14.43 -13.01 45.82
C SER A 976 13.38 -13.86 45.10
N GLY A 977 12.24 -14.12 45.76
CA GLY A 977 11.30 -15.19 45.40
C GLY A 977 10.66 -15.13 44.00
N ILE A 978 9.79 -16.11 43.74
CA ILE A 978 8.98 -16.22 42.53
C ILE A 978 7.67 -15.45 42.73
N ASN A 979 7.35 -14.51 41.83
CA ASN A 979 6.03 -13.85 41.77
C ASN A 979 5.26 -14.25 40.51
N VAL A 980 4.07 -14.82 40.69
CA VAL A 980 3.13 -15.14 39.61
C VAL A 980 1.77 -14.56 39.97
N SER A 981 1.34 -13.51 39.26
CA SER A 981 0.11 -12.76 39.64
C SER A 981 -0.63 -12.16 38.45
N GLY A 982 -1.97 -12.22 38.44
CA GLY A 982 -2.80 -11.51 37.46
C GLY A 982 -2.72 -12.03 36.01
N ASN A 983 -2.18 -13.23 35.78
CA ASN A 983 -2.21 -13.88 34.46
C ASN A 983 -3.62 -14.42 34.16
N ARG A 984 -4.06 -14.37 32.90
CA ARG A 984 -5.44 -14.71 32.48
C ARG A 984 -5.48 -15.59 31.24
N SER A 985 -6.20 -16.70 31.33
CA SER A 985 -6.63 -17.51 30.18
C SER A 985 -8.14 -17.38 30.02
N SER A 986 -8.61 -17.12 28.79
CA SER A 986 -10.03 -16.93 28.49
C SER A 986 -10.41 -17.58 27.17
N ALA A 987 -11.21 -18.65 27.22
CA ALA A 987 -11.80 -19.27 26.05
C ALA A 987 -13.30 -18.99 26.03
N VAL A 988 -13.80 -18.34 24.97
CA VAL A 988 -15.21 -17.98 24.83
C VAL A 988 -15.73 -18.48 23.49
N ALA A 989 -16.59 -19.49 23.52
CA ALA A 989 -17.30 -20.00 22.35
C ALA A 989 -18.78 -19.59 22.43
N ILE A 990 -19.27 -18.89 21.41
CA ILE A 990 -20.64 -18.39 21.34
C ILE A 990 -21.27 -18.93 20.06
N GLY A 991 -22.28 -19.80 20.18
CA GLY A 991 -22.98 -20.35 19.02
C GLY A 991 -23.58 -19.25 18.14
N ASN A 992 -24.54 -18.52 18.71
CA ASN A 992 -25.20 -17.38 18.08
C ASN A 992 -25.32 -16.25 19.09
N ARG A 993 -25.14 -15.01 18.64
CA ARG A 993 -25.34 -13.80 19.43
C ARG A 993 -26.24 -12.83 18.65
N ALA A 994 -27.31 -12.39 19.29
CA ALA A 994 -28.17 -11.35 18.76
C ALA A 994 -28.35 -10.26 19.81
N THR A 995 -28.04 -9.02 19.47
CA THR A 995 -28.40 -7.86 20.28
C THR A 995 -29.43 -7.04 19.49
N SER A 996 -30.57 -6.74 20.11
CA SER A 996 -31.52 -5.76 19.57
C SER A 996 -31.73 -4.70 20.63
N SER A 997 -31.48 -3.45 20.26
CA SER A 997 -31.59 -2.32 21.17
C SER A 997 -32.36 -1.18 20.52
N MET A 998 -33.21 -0.55 21.31
CA MET A 998 -33.91 0.67 20.95
C MET A 998 -33.73 1.66 22.09
N THR A 999 -33.15 2.81 21.77
CA THR A 999 -33.02 3.94 22.69
C THR A 999 -33.90 5.07 22.21
N LEU A 1000 -34.81 5.52 23.08
CA LEU A 1000 -35.65 6.69 22.87
C LEU A 1000 -35.18 7.80 23.80
N GLY A 1001 -34.40 8.73 23.26
CA GLY A 1001 -33.94 9.92 23.98
C GLY A 1001 -34.99 11.02 23.87
N VAL A 1002 -35.41 11.55 25.02
CA VAL A 1002 -36.14 12.83 25.10
C VAL A 1002 -35.10 13.91 25.37
N GLN A 1003 -34.92 14.86 24.43
CA GLN A 1003 -33.98 15.99 24.61
C GLN A 1003 -34.46 17.00 25.64
#